data_AF-A0A0C2N0W9-F1
#
_entry.id   AF-A0A0C2N0W9-F1
#
_cell.length_a   1.000
_cell.length_b   1.000
_cell.length_c   1.000
_cell.angle_alpha   90.00
_cell.angle_beta   90.00
_cell.angle_gamma   90.00
#
_symmetry.space_group_name_H-M   'P 1'
#
loop_
_entity.id
_entity.type
_entity.pdbx_description
1 polymer ?
#
loop_
_entity_poly.entity_id
_entity_poly.type
_entity_poly.pdbx_seq_one_letter_code
_entity_poly.pdbx_strand_id
1 'polypeptide(L)'
;MKQLSFSNSSPYVFQVISKVIGDRGIEYKTSKSVSLTMSDGIVETDVNVIIKRLSDIVIESSTVGPSKDDVYDWIDVVYKSDRSYHPQIADLMARIEENLKKNRFLVSDRFTICDALILAYLEKSRHFCKIKIPEIVQNWLKACLEDPVAKNIEFVNIKAMCQQGVCNLEDGGRFVELPGAVKGSVVVRFPPEASGYLHIGHAKAALLNQFYRDRYEGKLILRFDDTNPVKEKCHFEEIILEDVKLLELTPDMYSKTSDYFDSLLNYAEVMIKRGLAYCDNTPTDEMRQLRTQKAPSMYRDTSVDMNLARWEQLKAGKETDWCLRAKIDYASENGCLRDPTIYRYCPDPHPTSGQKYHVYPTYDFACPIVDSIEGVTHALRTSEYHDRDPQYLWFLDQLTLRKPVIFEYSRLSFQYTVLSKRKLTKVVDSHIVDGWDDPRMPTIRGLIRRGLTLGALKEFILAQGFSKSVVNMQTDKLWAFNKRFLEPISPRLIGLIGDDLVKAEITSDIPNTSKEISLVPKDETKGGRTIYFGRHILIEGSDSRLLKDGDIVTLINWGNAKVNIAADSKEIQLVLMPKNNDYSNTLKISWLNNESDVENIPLQIVTYQNLLNKSVLTPEDDFELYINKNSKSVTKGVGEPYFMNLKRGNIVQIMRKGFYRVDNDFGKDKILFLVELPSGTENIKKPDVNVVKKTEKEVKKEKNANVHSKDSREVKKTEKTKSSNKTTKIADVSSGQKLACKPDKMKKTKLGLSVSKEIDFSQWYTEVITKSELIDYYTISGCYVIRPHAFSIWEAVQTFFDAEMKKLGIQNCYFPIFVPESALTKEKDHINDFAPEVAWVTRAGSTDLAEPIAIRPTSETVIYPTIAKWIQSHRDLPLKLNQWCNVVRWEFKHPTPFIRTREFLWQEGHTVYADREDAVKEVYQILDLYERIYTELLAIPVVKGTKSEAEKFAGAEFTTTVEGYISACGRGLQGATSHHLGQNFSKMFDIGFEDSATCERKFVFQNSFGISTRVVGALVMVHGDDKGLVLPPRVAPIQVVIIPCGISATTTEEMKLKIYEFSQSLALNLKKRDVRVFLDNRENVTPGWKYNHWEMKGVPLRVEVGPKDLSTSTVTIARRDTGEKTSVSIEIFGKSISETLEQIQISMYGKALQDLSNNTVICEDWDSFINNLNSKKVIYSPFCGDKLCEEEVRKTSTSTHEEVNEKGETVTVVSMGAKTLCIPSFQPKKLQPGEKCIRKNCKNDAKCYALFGRSF
;
A
#
# COMPACT_ATOMS: atom_id res chain seq x y z
N MET A 1 -59.55 19.81 -16.52
CA MET A 1 -58.92 21.05 -16.03
C MET A 1 -58.69 21.96 -17.22
N LYS A 2 -58.63 23.29 -17.04
CA LYS A 2 -58.54 24.25 -18.16
C LYS A 2 -57.30 25.14 -18.09
N GLN A 3 -56.99 25.70 -16.92
CA GLN A 3 -55.80 26.54 -16.71
C GLN A 3 -55.19 26.29 -15.33
N LEU A 4 -53.86 26.21 -15.23
CA LEU A 4 -53.12 26.25 -13.96
C LEU A 4 -52.31 27.54 -13.89
N SER A 5 -52.36 28.22 -12.75
CA SER A 5 -51.65 29.49 -12.54
C SER A 5 -50.74 29.42 -11.31
N PHE A 6 -49.55 29.99 -11.39
CA PHE A 6 -48.54 29.93 -10.31
C PHE A 6 -47.71 31.22 -10.21
N SER A 7 -47.17 31.49 -9.03
CA SER A 7 -46.33 32.67 -8.78
C SER A 7 -44.84 32.39 -8.99
N ASN A 8 -44.07 33.44 -9.31
CA ASN A 8 -42.60 33.37 -9.37
C ASN A 8 -41.96 33.09 -7.98
N SER A 9 -42.73 33.23 -6.90
CA SER A 9 -42.38 32.88 -5.52
C SER A 9 -42.81 31.47 -5.09
N SER A 10 -43.45 30.69 -5.97
CA SER A 10 -43.94 29.35 -5.62
C SER A 10 -42.78 28.35 -5.41
N PRO A 11 -42.97 27.30 -4.58
CA PRO A 11 -41.98 26.25 -4.41
C PRO A 11 -41.59 25.62 -5.75
N TYR A 12 -40.29 25.37 -5.94
CA TYR A 12 -39.69 24.79 -7.17
C TYR A 12 -40.35 23.48 -7.60
N VAL A 13 -40.89 22.74 -6.61
CA VAL A 13 -41.79 21.59 -6.78
C VAL A 13 -42.88 21.85 -7.83
N PHE A 14 -43.56 23.00 -7.81
CA PHE A 14 -44.62 23.33 -8.77
C PHE A 14 -44.11 23.64 -10.18
N GLN A 15 -42.88 24.14 -10.31
CA GLN A 15 -42.22 24.37 -11.61
C GLN A 15 -41.78 23.04 -12.27
N VAL A 16 -41.52 22.02 -11.44
CA VAL A 16 -41.28 20.65 -11.90
C VAL A 16 -42.60 19.96 -12.28
N ILE A 17 -43.64 20.07 -11.44
CA ILE A 17 -44.99 19.54 -11.74
C ILE A 17 -45.53 20.09 -13.08
N SER A 18 -45.47 21.41 -13.32
CA SER A 18 -46.01 22.00 -14.55
C SER A 18 -45.25 21.58 -15.82
N LYS A 19 -43.95 21.27 -15.71
CA LYS A 19 -43.19 20.64 -16.80
C LYS A 19 -43.58 19.18 -17.02
N VAL A 20 -43.73 18.39 -15.95
CA VAL A 20 -44.13 16.97 -16.02
C VAL A 20 -45.55 16.78 -16.59
N ILE A 21 -46.46 17.73 -16.33
CA ILE A 21 -47.85 17.72 -16.83
C ILE A 21 -47.97 18.50 -18.16
N GLY A 22 -46.87 19.07 -18.69
CA GLY A 22 -46.84 19.99 -19.83
C GLY A 22 -47.54 19.45 -21.09
N ASP A 23 -47.31 18.18 -21.44
CA ASP A 23 -47.84 17.55 -22.66
C ASP A 23 -49.36 17.26 -22.63
N ARG A 24 -50.05 17.52 -21.51
CA ARG A 24 -51.46 17.12 -21.31
C ARG A 24 -52.50 18.23 -21.50
N GLY A 25 -52.14 19.33 -22.18
CA GLY A 25 -53.11 20.31 -22.69
C GLY A 25 -53.76 21.23 -21.65
N ILE A 26 -53.14 21.42 -20.49
CA ILE A 26 -53.55 22.44 -19.51
C ILE A 26 -52.84 23.76 -19.82
N GLU A 27 -53.58 24.87 -19.88
CA GLU A 27 -52.98 26.19 -20.14
C GLU A 27 -52.25 26.74 -18.91
N TYR A 28 -51.02 27.24 -19.04
CA TYR A 28 -50.22 27.74 -17.91
C TYR A 28 -50.05 29.26 -17.95
N LYS A 29 -50.29 29.96 -16.83
CA LYS A 29 -50.09 31.42 -16.71
C LYS A 29 -49.41 31.82 -15.39
N THR A 30 -48.48 32.78 -15.46
CA THR A 30 -47.87 33.39 -14.27
C THR A 30 -48.84 34.35 -13.58
N SER A 31 -48.88 34.28 -12.25
CA SER A 31 -49.89 34.92 -11.39
C SER A 31 -49.26 35.45 -10.09
N LYS A 32 -49.99 36.25 -9.30
CA LYS A 32 -49.57 36.63 -7.94
C LYS A 32 -49.77 35.50 -6.91
N SER A 33 -50.63 34.53 -7.21
CA SER A 33 -50.96 33.38 -6.35
C SER A 33 -51.05 32.08 -7.15
N VAL A 34 -50.96 30.93 -6.47
CA VAL A 34 -51.22 29.62 -7.07
C VAL A 34 -52.73 29.40 -7.16
N SER A 35 -53.23 28.96 -8.31
CA SER A 35 -54.63 28.59 -8.50
C SER A 35 -54.84 27.62 -9.67
N LEU A 36 -55.92 26.83 -9.62
CA LEU A 36 -56.29 25.85 -10.64
C LEU A 36 -57.73 26.11 -11.10
N THR A 37 -57.90 26.39 -12.39
CA THR A 37 -59.22 26.56 -13.03
C THR A 37 -59.67 25.24 -13.67
N MET A 38 -60.77 24.72 -13.16
CA MET A 38 -61.44 23.51 -13.63
C MET A 38 -62.20 23.76 -14.95
N SER A 39 -62.66 22.69 -15.59
CA SER A 39 -63.29 22.74 -16.92
C SER A 39 -64.64 23.48 -16.93
N ASP A 40 -65.31 23.44 -15.78
CA ASP A 40 -66.61 24.05 -15.41
C ASP A 40 -66.49 25.54 -14.99
N GLY A 41 -65.27 26.06 -14.86
CA GLY A 41 -65.00 27.43 -14.41
C GLY A 41 -64.73 27.59 -12.91
N ILE A 42 -64.78 26.52 -12.10
CA ILE A 42 -64.42 26.58 -10.68
C ILE A 42 -62.92 26.87 -10.54
N VAL A 43 -62.57 27.87 -9.73
CA VAL A 43 -61.17 28.25 -9.43
C VAL A 43 -60.81 27.81 -8.02
N GLU A 44 -59.97 26.79 -7.92
CA GLU A 44 -59.37 26.33 -6.67
C GLU A 44 -58.13 27.16 -6.32
N THR A 45 -57.98 27.52 -5.05
CA THR A 45 -56.83 28.28 -4.52
C THR A 45 -56.15 27.61 -3.33
N ASP A 46 -56.76 26.57 -2.72
CA ASP A 46 -56.09 25.76 -1.70
C ASP A 46 -55.09 24.81 -2.37
N VAL A 47 -53.81 25.02 -2.05
CA VAL A 47 -52.67 24.23 -2.54
C VAL A 47 -52.85 22.73 -2.27
N ASN A 48 -53.47 22.34 -1.15
CA ASN A 48 -53.71 20.93 -0.81
C ASN A 48 -54.74 20.31 -1.77
N VAL A 49 -55.81 21.04 -2.08
CA VAL A 49 -56.85 20.60 -3.02
C VAL A 49 -56.31 20.56 -4.45
N ILE A 50 -55.47 21.52 -4.82
CA ILE A 50 -54.76 21.55 -6.12
C ILE A 50 -53.84 20.32 -6.25
N ILE A 51 -52.98 20.05 -5.26
CA ILE A 51 -52.12 18.84 -5.26
C ILE A 51 -52.95 17.57 -5.35
N LYS A 52 -54.03 17.47 -4.56
CA LYS A 52 -54.89 16.27 -4.54
C LYS A 52 -55.53 16.01 -5.91
N ARG A 53 -56.17 17.04 -6.50
CA ARG A 53 -56.78 16.96 -7.85
C ARG A 53 -55.75 16.67 -8.95
N LEU A 54 -54.50 17.14 -8.83
CA LEU A 54 -53.42 16.80 -9.77
C LEU A 54 -52.93 15.35 -9.59
N SER A 55 -52.97 14.81 -8.37
CA SER A 55 -52.63 13.41 -8.08
C SER A 55 -53.63 12.44 -8.72
N ASP A 56 -54.92 12.75 -8.64
CA ASP A 56 -55.98 11.94 -9.26
C ASP A 56 -55.79 11.81 -10.79
N ILE A 57 -55.42 12.90 -11.48
CA ILE A 57 -55.14 12.91 -12.94
C ILE A 57 -53.96 12.02 -13.33
N VAL A 58 -52.95 11.84 -12.47
CA VAL A 58 -51.83 10.94 -12.75
C VAL A 58 -52.32 9.49 -12.73
N ILE A 59 -53.15 9.14 -11.74
CA ILE A 59 -53.63 7.78 -11.48
C ILE A 59 -54.63 7.31 -12.54
N GLU A 60 -55.50 8.20 -13.05
CA GLU A 60 -56.40 7.89 -14.18
C GLU A 60 -55.68 7.55 -15.50
N SER A 61 -54.35 7.78 -15.59
CA SER A 61 -53.58 7.59 -16.83
C SER A 61 -52.72 6.31 -16.90
N SER A 62 -52.85 5.41 -15.93
CA SER A 62 -52.10 4.14 -15.87
C SER A 62 -53.03 2.93 -15.86
N THR A 63 -52.94 2.06 -16.87
CA THR A 63 -53.73 0.81 -16.96
C THR A 63 -53.31 -0.26 -15.96
N VAL A 64 -52.12 -0.11 -15.35
CA VAL A 64 -51.70 -0.77 -14.11
C VAL A 64 -51.04 0.33 -13.28
N GLY A 65 -51.72 0.81 -12.24
CA GLY A 65 -51.29 1.95 -11.43
C GLY A 65 -50.98 1.57 -9.98
N PRO A 66 -50.16 2.37 -9.26
CA PRO A 66 -49.98 2.24 -7.81
C PRO A 66 -51.27 2.56 -7.04
N SER A 67 -51.32 2.24 -5.74
CA SER A 67 -52.46 2.65 -4.92
C SER A 67 -52.50 4.18 -4.77
N LYS A 68 -53.70 4.73 -4.49
CA LYS A 68 -53.83 6.16 -4.19
C LYS A 68 -53.04 6.55 -2.95
N ASP A 69 -52.97 5.66 -1.96
CA ASP A 69 -52.38 5.94 -0.66
C ASP A 69 -50.84 6.04 -0.75
N ASP A 70 -50.18 5.17 -1.54
CA ASP A 70 -48.72 5.25 -1.77
C ASP A 70 -48.31 6.59 -2.41
N VAL A 71 -49.12 7.08 -3.36
CA VAL A 71 -48.87 8.36 -4.06
C VAL A 71 -49.08 9.54 -3.11
N TYR A 72 -50.12 9.51 -2.27
CA TYR A 72 -50.36 10.57 -1.28
C TYR A 72 -49.31 10.59 -0.16
N ASP A 73 -48.81 9.43 0.28
CA ASP A 73 -47.74 9.30 1.28
C ASP A 73 -46.43 9.96 0.81
N TRP A 74 -45.96 9.65 -0.41
CA TRP A 74 -44.76 10.30 -0.97
C TRP A 74 -44.92 11.83 -1.16
N ILE A 75 -46.13 12.30 -1.46
CA ILE A 75 -46.45 13.73 -1.57
C ILE A 75 -46.41 14.41 -0.20
N ASP A 76 -46.99 13.78 0.83
CA ASP A 76 -47.04 14.28 2.20
C ASP A 76 -45.64 14.36 2.85
N VAL A 77 -44.76 13.40 2.55
CA VAL A 77 -43.32 13.45 2.92
C VAL A 77 -42.66 14.74 2.40
N VAL A 78 -42.86 15.08 1.13
CA VAL A 78 -42.29 16.32 0.55
C VAL A 78 -42.94 17.56 1.18
N TYR A 79 -44.26 17.57 1.39
CA TYR A 79 -44.96 18.73 1.93
C TYR A 79 -44.63 19.03 3.40
N LYS A 80 -44.55 18.00 4.26
CA LYS A 80 -44.17 18.14 5.68
C LYS A 80 -42.74 18.67 5.85
N SER A 81 -41.84 18.28 4.94
CA SER A 81 -40.44 18.72 4.98
C SER A 81 -40.25 20.24 4.76
N ASP A 82 -41.14 20.90 4.02
CA ASP A 82 -41.14 22.36 3.79
C ASP A 82 -41.78 23.14 4.96
N ARG A 83 -42.44 22.43 5.91
CA ARG A 83 -43.12 23.02 7.07
C ARG A 83 -42.60 22.44 8.39
N SER A 84 -41.36 22.78 8.72
CA SER A 84 -40.70 22.55 10.02
C SER A 84 -40.50 21.10 10.49
N TYR A 85 -41.07 20.09 9.82
CA TYR A 85 -40.86 18.68 10.15
C TYR A 85 -39.99 18.01 9.09
N HIS A 86 -38.71 18.35 9.12
CA HIS A 86 -37.71 17.81 8.20
C HIS A 86 -37.38 16.36 8.61
N PRO A 87 -37.75 15.32 7.82
CA PRO A 87 -37.19 13.98 8.06
C PRO A 87 -35.67 14.06 7.87
N GLN A 88 -34.90 13.25 8.59
CA GLN A 88 -33.46 13.21 8.30
C GLN A 88 -33.29 12.61 6.90
N ILE A 89 -32.32 13.12 6.14
CA ILE A 89 -32.09 12.59 4.79
C ILE A 89 -31.61 11.14 4.86
N ALA A 90 -31.04 10.70 5.98
CA ALA A 90 -30.80 9.28 6.26
C ALA A 90 -32.12 8.47 6.22
N ASP A 91 -33.15 8.91 6.94
CA ASP A 91 -34.48 8.26 6.98
C ASP A 91 -35.13 8.26 5.59
N LEU A 92 -35.04 9.39 4.87
CA LEU A 92 -35.56 9.50 3.51
C LEU A 92 -34.81 8.60 2.53
N MET A 93 -33.49 8.50 2.63
CA MET A 93 -32.67 7.60 1.80
C MET A 93 -32.97 6.13 2.12
N ALA A 94 -33.19 5.78 3.38
CA ALA A 94 -33.62 4.42 3.76
C ALA A 94 -35.01 4.09 3.18
N ARG A 95 -35.96 5.03 3.23
CA ARG A 95 -37.31 4.86 2.64
C ARG A 95 -37.29 4.77 1.11
N ILE A 96 -36.42 5.56 0.46
CA ILE A 96 -36.16 5.46 -0.99
C ILE A 96 -35.56 4.08 -1.31
N GLU A 97 -34.52 3.66 -0.60
CA GLU A 97 -33.87 2.36 -0.78
C GLU A 97 -34.84 1.18 -0.57
N GLU A 98 -35.72 1.22 0.42
CA GLU A 98 -36.67 0.12 0.66
C GLU A 98 -37.71 -0.04 -0.47
N ASN A 99 -38.15 1.07 -1.06
CA ASN A 99 -39.10 1.03 -2.18
C ASN A 99 -38.42 0.66 -3.50
N LEU A 100 -37.17 1.10 -3.72
CA LEU A 100 -36.36 0.68 -4.87
C LEU A 100 -35.92 -0.80 -4.84
N LYS A 101 -36.03 -1.47 -3.69
CA LYS A 101 -35.90 -2.95 -3.60
C LYS A 101 -37.13 -3.68 -4.14
N LYS A 102 -38.25 -2.99 -4.36
CA LYS A 102 -39.53 -3.55 -4.83
C LYS A 102 -39.85 -3.16 -6.27
N ASN A 103 -39.54 -1.91 -6.66
CA ASN A 103 -39.89 -1.30 -7.95
C ASN A 103 -38.68 -0.60 -8.59
N ARG A 104 -38.64 -0.44 -9.92
CA ARG A 104 -37.56 0.31 -10.61
C ARG A 104 -37.53 1.81 -10.28
N PHE A 105 -38.69 2.41 -10.01
CA PHE A 105 -38.90 3.79 -9.60
C PHE A 105 -39.76 3.83 -8.33
N LEU A 106 -39.90 4.97 -7.64
CA LEU A 106 -40.37 5.01 -6.24
C LEU A 106 -41.71 4.31 -5.98
N VAL A 107 -42.63 4.31 -6.96
CA VAL A 107 -43.98 3.74 -6.82
C VAL A 107 -44.38 2.83 -7.99
N SER A 108 -43.54 2.64 -9.01
CA SER A 108 -43.83 1.75 -10.15
C SER A 108 -42.58 1.39 -10.95
N ASP A 109 -42.70 0.55 -11.98
CA ASP A 109 -41.59 0.27 -12.91
C ASP A 109 -41.34 1.36 -13.99
N ARG A 110 -42.09 2.47 -13.94
CA ARG A 110 -41.92 3.64 -14.80
C ARG A 110 -41.73 4.90 -13.96
N PHE A 111 -41.06 5.90 -14.54
CA PHE A 111 -40.87 7.21 -13.91
C PHE A 111 -42.22 7.86 -13.59
N THR A 112 -42.42 8.29 -12.33
CA THR A 112 -43.69 8.86 -11.85
C THR A 112 -43.54 10.31 -11.40
N ILE A 113 -44.67 10.96 -11.09
CA ILE A 113 -44.64 12.28 -10.45
C ILE A 113 -43.92 12.25 -9.09
N CYS A 114 -43.98 11.15 -8.34
CA CYS A 114 -43.31 11.01 -7.03
C CYS A 114 -41.79 11.04 -7.18
N ASP A 115 -41.24 10.42 -8.23
CA ASP A 115 -39.82 10.51 -8.55
C ASP A 115 -39.42 11.96 -8.86
N ALA A 116 -40.18 12.65 -9.71
CA ALA A 116 -39.95 14.06 -10.04
C ALA A 116 -40.01 14.98 -8.81
N LEU A 117 -40.94 14.76 -7.89
CA LEU A 117 -41.09 15.51 -6.64
C LEU A 117 -39.87 15.31 -5.71
N ILE A 118 -39.42 14.06 -5.53
CA ILE A 118 -38.27 13.75 -4.67
C ILE A 118 -36.96 14.26 -5.29
N LEU A 119 -36.80 14.16 -6.61
CA LEU A 119 -35.65 14.77 -7.31
C LEU A 119 -35.62 16.30 -7.12
N ALA A 120 -36.77 16.97 -7.25
CA ALA A 120 -36.88 18.42 -7.02
C ALA A 120 -36.53 18.84 -5.58
N TYR A 121 -36.84 17.98 -4.60
CA TYR A 121 -36.49 18.16 -3.20
C TYR A 121 -34.99 17.91 -2.93
N LEU A 122 -34.43 16.80 -3.44
CA LEU A 122 -33.02 16.44 -3.27
C LEU A 122 -32.09 17.48 -3.92
N GLU A 123 -32.44 17.96 -5.11
CA GLU A 123 -31.68 18.99 -5.84
C GLU A 123 -31.54 20.31 -5.05
N LYS A 124 -32.54 20.65 -4.22
CA LYS A 124 -32.50 21.83 -3.34
C LYS A 124 -31.90 21.57 -1.95
N SER A 125 -31.64 20.32 -1.60
CA SER A 125 -31.24 19.96 -0.25
C SER A 125 -29.73 20.12 -0.03
N ARG A 126 -29.34 21.13 0.75
CA ARG A 126 -27.94 21.45 1.12
C ARG A 126 -27.18 20.31 1.83
N HIS A 127 -27.88 19.28 2.30
CA HIS A 127 -27.31 18.13 2.98
C HIS A 127 -27.20 16.88 2.09
N PHE A 128 -27.91 16.82 0.95
CA PHE A 128 -27.84 15.70 0.01
C PHE A 128 -26.41 15.47 -0.49
N CYS A 129 -25.73 16.55 -0.91
CA CYS A 129 -24.33 16.52 -1.38
C CYS A 129 -23.28 16.20 -0.28
N LYS A 130 -23.70 15.85 0.94
CA LYS A 130 -22.83 15.50 2.08
C LYS A 130 -23.02 14.06 2.57
N ILE A 131 -23.91 13.29 1.96
CA ILE A 131 -24.33 11.95 2.44
C ILE A 131 -23.87 10.88 1.45
N LYS A 132 -23.43 9.72 1.95
CA LYS A 132 -23.05 8.58 1.12
C LYS A 132 -24.32 7.95 0.52
N ILE A 133 -24.56 8.20 -0.76
CA ILE A 133 -25.72 7.68 -1.50
C ILE A 133 -25.54 6.16 -1.74
N PRO A 134 -26.48 5.28 -1.32
CA PRO A 134 -26.43 3.85 -1.60
C PRO A 134 -26.45 3.53 -3.11
N GLU A 135 -25.83 2.44 -3.54
CA GLU A 135 -25.67 2.12 -4.98
C GLU A 135 -27.01 1.99 -5.73
N ILE A 136 -28.02 1.36 -5.10
CA ILE A 136 -29.37 1.24 -5.65
C ILE A 136 -30.02 2.62 -5.89
N VAL A 137 -29.79 3.58 -4.99
CA VAL A 137 -30.26 4.97 -5.12
C VAL A 137 -29.46 5.71 -6.21
N GLN A 138 -28.15 5.51 -6.31
CA GLN A 138 -27.35 6.06 -7.41
C GLN A 138 -27.83 5.57 -8.79
N ASN A 139 -28.26 4.31 -8.88
CA ASN A 139 -28.75 3.71 -10.13
C ASN A 139 -30.16 4.23 -10.47
N TRP A 140 -31.03 4.43 -9.49
CA TRP A 140 -32.32 5.14 -9.67
C TRP A 140 -32.12 6.60 -10.10
N LEU A 141 -31.19 7.34 -9.50
CA LEU A 141 -30.88 8.73 -9.90
C LEU A 141 -30.41 8.81 -11.36
N LYS A 142 -29.55 7.88 -11.81
CA LYS A 142 -29.15 7.79 -13.22
C LYS A 142 -30.33 7.46 -14.13
N ALA A 143 -31.14 6.45 -13.78
CA ALA A 143 -32.32 6.06 -14.54
C ALA A 143 -33.34 7.20 -14.66
N CYS A 144 -33.48 8.03 -13.62
CA CYS A 144 -34.29 9.24 -13.65
C CYS A 144 -33.68 10.30 -14.57
N LEU A 145 -32.38 10.61 -14.48
CA LEU A 145 -31.72 11.58 -15.37
C LEU A 145 -31.74 11.17 -16.85
N GLU A 146 -31.92 9.88 -17.15
CA GLU A 146 -32.04 9.35 -18.51
C GLU A 146 -33.49 9.37 -19.05
N ASP A 147 -34.50 9.62 -18.22
CA ASP A 147 -35.90 9.66 -18.64
C ASP A 147 -36.22 10.87 -19.54
N PRO A 148 -37.04 10.73 -20.60
CA PRO A 148 -37.41 11.85 -21.48
C PRO A 148 -38.05 13.05 -20.77
N VAL A 149 -38.83 12.83 -19.71
CA VAL A 149 -39.52 13.90 -18.96
C VAL A 149 -38.52 14.68 -18.10
N ALA A 150 -37.62 13.97 -17.42
CA ALA A 150 -36.61 14.55 -16.55
C ALA A 150 -35.50 15.30 -17.32
N LYS A 151 -35.19 14.89 -18.55
CA LYS A 151 -34.19 15.55 -19.42
C LYS A 151 -34.48 17.04 -19.68
N ASN A 152 -35.74 17.45 -19.63
CA ASN A 152 -36.16 18.85 -19.80
C ASN A 152 -35.99 19.72 -18.53
N ILE A 153 -35.28 19.21 -17.51
CA ILE A 153 -35.05 19.85 -16.21
C ILE A 153 -33.54 19.84 -15.88
N GLU A 154 -33.03 20.99 -15.44
CA GLU A 154 -31.66 21.08 -14.92
C GLU A 154 -31.61 20.72 -13.43
N PHE A 155 -31.20 19.48 -13.18
CA PHE A 155 -30.73 19.02 -11.87
C PHE A 155 -29.20 19.10 -11.84
N VAL A 156 -28.63 20.19 -11.32
CA VAL A 156 -27.18 20.47 -11.34
C VAL A 156 -26.46 19.65 -10.26
N ASN A 157 -26.98 19.66 -9.04
CA ASN A 157 -26.42 18.93 -7.91
C ASN A 157 -26.51 17.41 -8.11
N ILE A 158 -27.64 16.90 -8.59
CA ILE A 158 -27.82 15.47 -8.86
C ILE A 158 -26.93 15.00 -10.02
N LYS A 159 -26.78 15.79 -11.10
CA LYS A 159 -25.84 15.49 -12.20
C LYS A 159 -24.40 15.48 -11.70
N ALA A 160 -23.99 16.45 -10.87
CA ALA A 160 -22.65 16.49 -10.28
C ALA A 160 -22.37 15.23 -9.41
N MET A 161 -23.32 14.81 -8.58
CA MET A 161 -23.21 13.58 -7.78
C MET A 161 -23.12 12.32 -8.65
N CYS A 162 -23.90 12.24 -9.74
CA CYS A 162 -23.84 11.09 -10.66
C CYS A 162 -22.57 11.08 -11.54
N GLN A 163 -21.95 12.24 -11.78
CA GLN A 163 -20.70 12.39 -12.52
C GLN A 163 -19.44 12.17 -11.66
N GLN A 164 -19.55 12.18 -10.33
CA GLN A 164 -18.53 11.66 -9.41
C GLN A 164 -18.50 10.11 -9.45
N GLY A 165 -18.22 9.57 -10.64
CA GLY A 165 -18.14 8.14 -10.90
C GLY A 165 -17.01 7.49 -10.10
N VAL A 166 -17.38 6.85 -8.99
CA VAL A 166 -16.55 5.99 -8.14
C VAL A 166 -15.12 6.52 -7.91
N CYS A 167 -15.02 7.57 -7.10
CA CYS A 167 -13.81 7.75 -6.30
C CYS A 167 -13.69 6.55 -5.36
N ASN A 168 -12.82 5.59 -5.68
CA ASN A 168 -12.46 4.49 -4.79
C ASN A 168 -11.82 5.05 -3.51
N LEU A 169 -12.64 5.28 -2.49
CA LEU A 169 -12.23 5.58 -1.11
C LEU A 169 -11.72 4.32 -0.38
N GLU A 170 -11.44 3.24 -1.12
CA GLU A 170 -10.98 1.94 -0.60
C GLU A 170 -9.50 1.98 -0.17
N ASP A 171 -8.69 2.91 -0.72
CA ASP A 171 -7.36 3.27 -0.22
C ASP A 171 -7.39 4.40 0.84
N GLY A 172 -8.58 4.86 1.24
CA GLY A 172 -8.75 5.84 2.33
C GLY A 172 -8.50 5.19 3.68
N GLY A 173 -7.51 5.67 4.43
CA GLY A 173 -7.20 5.15 5.77
C GLY A 173 -8.44 5.16 6.67
N ARG A 174 -8.83 3.98 7.18
CA ARG A 174 -10.10 3.74 7.89
C ARG A 174 -10.47 4.89 8.82
N PHE A 175 -11.51 5.64 8.45
CA PHE A 175 -12.12 6.64 9.31
C PHE A 175 -12.71 5.92 10.53
N VAL A 176 -12.23 6.26 11.73
CA VAL A 176 -12.68 5.66 12.98
C VAL A 176 -13.69 6.61 13.62
N GLU A 177 -14.72 6.08 14.26
CA GLU A 177 -15.62 6.90 15.06
C GLU A 177 -14.99 7.18 16.43
N LEU A 178 -15.24 8.38 16.97
CA LEU A 178 -14.68 8.76 18.26
C LEU A 178 -15.45 8.02 19.37
N PRO A 179 -14.80 7.26 20.27
CA PRO A 179 -15.50 6.39 21.22
C PRO A 179 -16.40 7.18 22.19
N GLY A 180 -17.72 7.02 22.06
CA GLY A 180 -18.69 7.76 22.88
C GLY A 180 -18.97 9.20 22.41
N ALA A 181 -18.58 9.57 21.18
CA ALA A 181 -18.88 10.88 20.61
C ALA A 181 -20.37 11.09 20.35
N VAL A 182 -20.98 12.02 21.09
CA VAL A 182 -22.34 12.52 20.86
C VAL A 182 -22.29 13.81 20.05
N LYS A 183 -23.10 13.87 18.99
CA LYS A 183 -23.21 15.04 18.10
C LYS A 183 -23.67 16.28 18.88
N GLY A 184 -23.04 17.44 18.64
CA GLY A 184 -23.23 18.65 19.43
C GLY A 184 -22.44 18.71 20.74
N SER A 185 -21.87 17.60 21.21
CA SER A 185 -21.19 17.51 22.51
C SER A 185 -19.68 17.26 22.42
N VAL A 186 -19.14 16.89 21.25
CA VAL A 186 -17.69 16.65 21.09
C VAL A 186 -16.90 17.95 21.24
N VAL A 187 -16.08 18.04 22.27
CA VAL A 187 -15.02 19.05 22.41
C VAL A 187 -13.67 18.40 22.16
N VAL A 188 -12.87 19.02 21.29
CA VAL A 188 -11.51 18.62 20.88
C VAL A 188 -10.58 19.84 20.93
N ARG A 189 -9.25 19.65 20.98
CA ARG A 189 -8.28 20.75 21.04
C ARG A 189 -7.01 20.49 20.26
N PHE A 190 -6.52 21.54 19.59
CA PHE A 190 -5.17 21.63 19.04
C PHE A 190 -4.33 22.52 19.97
N PRO A 191 -3.34 21.95 20.70
CA PRO A 191 -2.54 22.70 21.67
C PRO A 191 -1.08 22.92 21.20
N PRO A 192 -0.79 23.96 20.40
CA PRO A 192 0.59 24.27 19.99
C PRO A 192 1.39 25.02 21.06
N GLU A 193 2.66 24.64 21.24
CA GLU A 193 3.65 25.48 21.92
C GLU A 193 4.01 26.71 21.04
N ALA A 194 4.01 27.92 21.63
CA ALA A 194 4.49 29.17 21.00
C ALA A 194 6.04 29.25 20.90
N SER A 195 6.67 28.15 20.50
CA SER A 195 8.13 27.93 20.46
C SER A 195 8.70 27.79 19.03
N GLY A 196 7.92 28.11 18.00
CA GLY A 196 8.35 28.11 16.60
C GLY A 196 7.23 27.79 15.58
N TYR A 197 7.49 28.11 14.31
CA TYR A 197 6.59 27.96 13.15
C TYR A 197 5.90 26.58 13.03
N LEU A 198 4.68 26.56 12.45
CA LEU A 198 3.99 25.30 12.18
C LEU A 198 4.54 24.60 10.93
N HIS A 199 4.41 23.27 10.92
CA HIS A 199 4.90 22.36 9.88
C HIS A 199 3.88 21.27 9.61
N ILE A 200 4.04 20.50 8.53
CA ILE A 200 3.03 19.50 8.10
C ILE A 200 2.57 18.52 9.19
N GLY A 201 3.44 18.15 10.15
CA GLY A 201 3.03 17.37 11.33
C GLY A 201 2.03 18.08 12.27
N HIS A 202 2.17 19.39 12.47
CA HIS A 202 1.20 20.23 13.19
C HIS A 202 -0.08 20.42 12.37
N ALA A 203 0.03 20.53 11.03
CA ALA A 203 -1.13 20.60 10.15
C ALA A 203 -2.00 19.34 10.24
N LYS A 204 -1.41 18.11 10.34
CA LYS A 204 -2.17 16.89 10.65
C LYS A 204 -2.92 17.02 11.97
N ALA A 205 -2.24 17.44 13.04
CA ALA A 205 -2.89 17.60 14.35
C ALA A 205 -4.08 18.58 14.29
N ALA A 206 -3.89 19.76 13.71
CA ALA A 206 -4.92 20.79 13.66
C ALA A 206 -6.10 20.42 12.75
N LEU A 207 -5.84 19.93 11.53
CA LEU A 207 -6.88 19.57 10.57
C LEU A 207 -7.67 18.32 10.98
N LEU A 208 -7.06 17.36 11.70
CA LEU A 208 -7.80 16.22 12.26
C LEU A 208 -8.69 16.62 13.45
N ASN A 209 -8.27 17.57 14.29
CA ASN A 209 -9.14 18.12 15.33
C ASN A 209 -10.33 18.88 14.68
N GLN A 210 -10.09 19.73 13.68
CA GLN A 210 -11.19 20.40 12.97
C GLN A 210 -12.14 19.41 12.27
N PHE A 211 -11.61 18.38 11.60
CA PHE A 211 -12.45 17.37 10.95
C PHE A 211 -13.44 16.71 11.91
N TYR A 212 -13.04 16.39 13.14
CA TYR A 212 -13.99 15.83 14.11
C TYR A 212 -14.90 16.87 14.75
N ARG A 213 -14.44 18.12 14.93
CA ARG A 213 -15.33 19.24 15.29
C ARG A 213 -16.43 19.41 14.25
N ASP A 214 -16.10 19.37 12.96
CA ASP A 214 -17.07 19.50 11.86
C ASP A 214 -17.95 18.24 11.71
N ARG A 215 -17.38 17.02 11.81
CA ARG A 215 -18.14 15.76 11.72
C ARG A 215 -19.21 15.63 12.79
N TYR A 216 -18.89 16.01 14.02
CA TYR A 216 -19.78 15.86 15.18
C TYR A 216 -20.50 17.16 15.57
N GLU A 217 -20.43 18.24 14.77
CA GLU A 217 -20.98 19.57 15.10
C GLU A 217 -20.57 20.04 16.52
N GLY A 218 -19.31 19.78 16.85
CA GLY A 218 -18.70 19.99 18.16
C GLY A 218 -18.00 21.34 18.32
N LYS A 219 -16.98 21.38 19.19
CA LYS A 219 -16.12 22.55 19.43
C LYS A 219 -14.64 22.23 19.31
N LEU A 220 -13.89 23.16 18.70
CA LEU A 220 -12.44 23.14 18.59
C LEU A 220 -11.83 24.23 19.47
N ILE A 221 -11.00 23.84 20.44
CA ILE A 221 -10.19 24.77 21.23
C ILE A 221 -8.81 24.93 20.58
N LEU A 222 -8.36 26.17 20.38
CA LEU A 222 -6.95 26.50 20.15
C LEU A 222 -6.34 26.97 21.47
N ARG A 223 -5.58 26.10 22.13
CA ARG A 223 -4.90 26.42 23.39
C ARG A 223 -3.42 26.63 23.17
N PHE A 224 -2.86 27.78 23.51
CA PHE A 224 -1.41 27.91 23.58
C PHE A 224 -0.93 27.19 24.83
N ASP A 225 -0.10 26.15 24.67
CA ASP A 225 0.42 25.39 25.81
C ASP A 225 1.69 26.06 26.35
N ASP A 226 1.52 27.27 26.89
CA ASP A 226 2.54 28.17 27.41
C ASP A 226 2.92 27.79 28.84
N THR A 227 3.85 26.84 28.96
CA THR A 227 4.35 26.31 30.24
C THR A 227 5.85 26.50 30.41
N ASN A 228 6.51 27.25 29.52
CA ASN A 228 7.96 27.31 29.41
C ASN A 228 8.48 28.71 29.00
N PRO A 229 8.54 29.66 29.95
CA PRO A 229 8.93 31.07 29.72
C PRO A 229 10.15 31.27 28.81
N VAL A 230 11.19 30.44 28.98
CA VAL A 230 12.46 30.51 28.25
C VAL A 230 12.31 30.30 26.73
N LYS A 231 11.26 29.60 26.28
CA LYS A 231 11.06 29.19 24.88
C LYS A 231 9.94 29.92 24.17
N GLU A 232 8.96 30.42 24.92
CA GLU A 232 7.79 31.10 24.36
C GLU A 232 8.10 32.55 24.02
N LYS A 233 7.61 33.02 22.87
CA LYS A 233 7.77 34.41 22.41
C LYS A 233 6.49 34.87 21.75
N CYS A 234 6.00 36.07 22.08
CA CYS A 234 4.74 36.63 21.56
C CYS A 234 4.67 36.58 20.02
N HIS A 235 5.80 36.81 19.34
CA HIS A 235 5.87 36.75 17.88
C HIS A 235 5.58 35.36 17.30
N PHE A 236 5.89 34.26 18.01
CA PHE A 236 5.47 32.92 17.57
C PHE A 236 3.98 32.67 17.76
N GLU A 237 3.33 33.32 18.74
CA GLU A 237 1.88 33.29 18.91
C GLU A 237 1.17 33.96 17.71
N GLU A 238 1.64 35.15 17.30
CA GLU A 238 1.20 35.85 16.10
C GLU A 238 1.33 34.98 14.83
N ILE A 239 2.51 34.40 14.62
CA ILE A 239 2.80 33.51 13.48
C ILE A 239 1.89 32.28 13.49
N ILE A 240 1.61 31.69 14.66
CA ILE A 240 0.72 30.53 14.78
C ILE A 240 -0.73 30.94 14.47
N LEU A 241 -1.19 32.12 14.92
CA LEU A 241 -2.52 32.64 14.58
C LEU A 241 -2.66 32.94 13.07
N GLU A 242 -1.60 33.39 12.41
CA GLU A 242 -1.54 33.50 10.95
C GLU A 242 -1.54 32.11 10.27
N ASP A 243 -0.74 31.15 10.73
CA ASP A 243 -0.69 29.79 10.17
C ASP A 243 -2.04 29.05 10.35
N VAL A 244 -2.76 29.34 11.44
CA VAL A 244 -4.12 28.84 11.72
C VAL A 244 -5.12 29.41 10.71
N LYS A 245 -5.07 30.71 10.41
CA LYS A 245 -5.88 31.33 9.34
C LYS A 245 -5.51 30.76 7.96
N LEU A 246 -4.23 30.53 7.69
CA LEU A 246 -3.70 29.98 6.43
C LEU A 246 -4.12 28.52 6.19
N LEU A 247 -4.45 27.77 7.24
CA LEU A 247 -5.07 26.43 7.16
C LEU A 247 -6.60 26.46 7.02
N GLU A 248 -7.23 27.64 7.00
CA GLU A 248 -8.68 27.84 7.14
C GLU A 248 -9.24 27.12 8.38
N LEU A 249 -8.57 27.25 9.52
CA LEU A 249 -9.05 26.72 10.78
C LEU A 249 -10.05 27.68 11.45
N THR A 250 -11.08 27.10 12.06
CA THR A 250 -12.12 27.83 12.80
C THR A 250 -12.23 27.31 14.23
N PRO A 251 -11.33 27.73 15.16
CA PRO A 251 -11.50 27.47 16.58
C PRO A 251 -12.76 28.14 17.13
N ASP A 252 -13.49 27.43 17.97
CA ASP A 252 -14.67 27.90 18.70
C ASP A 252 -14.30 28.55 20.05
N MET A 253 -13.07 28.31 20.52
CA MET A 253 -12.51 28.87 21.75
C MET A 253 -10.99 29.05 21.62
N TYR A 254 -10.48 30.10 22.28
CA TYR A 254 -9.05 30.41 22.41
C TYR A 254 -8.71 30.47 23.90
N SER A 255 -7.56 29.92 24.29
CA SER A 255 -7.09 29.91 25.68
C SER A 255 -5.56 29.76 25.77
N LYS A 256 -5.02 29.95 26.97
CA LYS A 256 -3.61 29.68 27.31
C LYS A 256 -3.54 28.73 28.51
N THR A 257 -2.52 27.89 28.60
CA THR A 257 -2.29 27.08 29.81
C THR A 257 -1.95 28.00 31.01
N SER A 258 -1.33 29.16 30.77
CA SER A 258 -1.05 30.18 31.79
C SER A 258 -2.28 30.83 32.43
N ASP A 259 -3.43 30.83 31.75
CA ASP A 259 -4.73 31.27 32.32
C ASP A 259 -5.14 30.40 33.53
N TYR A 260 -4.66 29.15 33.59
CA TYR A 260 -5.00 28.18 34.63
C TYR A 260 -3.91 27.99 35.70
N PHE A 261 -2.81 28.76 35.69
CA PHE A 261 -1.69 28.56 36.61
C PHE A 261 -2.08 28.63 38.10
N ASP A 262 -2.98 29.55 38.51
CA ASP A 262 -3.46 29.59 39.91
C ASP A 262 -4.21 28.30 40.30
N SER A 263 -4.97 27.70 39.37
CA SER A 263 -5.65 26.43 39.60
C SER A 263 -4.66 25.25 39.66
N LEU A 264 -3.66 25.24 38.78
CA LEU A 264 -2.63 24.20 38.74
C LEU A 264 -1.75 24.21 40.01
N LEU A 265 -1.46 25.39 40.56
CA LEU A 265 -0.78 25.53 41.86
C LEU A 265 -1.61 24.95 43.01
N ASN A 266 -2.92 25.23 43.04
CA ASN A 266 -3.83 24.66 44.04
C ASN A 266 -3.90 23.13 43.94
N TYR A 267 -3.98 22.55 42.73
CA TYR A 267 -3.94 21.09 42.56
C TYR A 267 -2.60 20.47 42.98
N ALA A 268 -1.47 21.14 42.73
CA ALA A 268 -0.17 20.70 43.25
C ALA A 268 -0.12 20.68 44.78
N GLU A 269 -0.66 21.71 45.44
CA GLU A 269 -0.81 21.72 46.90
C GLU A 269 -1.74 20.62 47.43
N VAL A 270 -2.85 20.35 46.74
CA VAL A 270 -3.77 19.24 47.08
C VAL A 270 -3.02 17.90 46.99
N MET A 271 -2.13 17.70 46.01
CA MET A 271 -1.29 16.50 45.95
C MET A 271 -0.32 16.41 47.13
N ILE A 272 0.37 17.50 47.49
CA ILE A 272 1.28 17.51 48.66
C ILE A 272 0.48 17.19 49.94
N LYS A 273 -0.67 17.84 50.14
CA LYS A 273 -1.58 17.63 51.29
C LYS A 273 -2.13 16.20 51.36
N ARG A 274 -2.24 15.49 50.23
CA ARG A 274 -2.61 14.07 50.14
C ARG A 274 -1.41 13.09 50.23
N GLY A 275 -0.17 13.58 50.36
CA GLY A 275 1.04 12.76 50.34
C GLY A 275 1.42 12.22 48.95
N LEU A 276 0.82 12.75 47.88
CA LEU A 276 0.96 12.31 46.48
C LEU A 276 2.00 13.13 45.69
N ALA A 277 2.66 14.09 46.33
CA ALA A 277 3.79 14.84 45.77
C ALA A 277 4.80 15.23 46.86
N TYR A 278 6.06 15.37 46.48
CA TYR A 278 7.16 15.74 47.38
C TYR A 278 8.16 16.69 46.70
N CYS A 279 8.86 17.50 47.48
CA CYS A 279 9.92 18.40 47.02
C CYS A 279 11.25 17.65 46.99
N ASP A 280 12.00 17.79 45.90
CA ASP A 280 13.23 17.05 45.61
C ASP A 280 14.30 17.98 45.00
N ASN A 281 15.53 17.97 45.55
CA ASN A 281 16.69 18.65 44.98
C ASN A 281 17.84 17.71 44.58
N THR A 282 17.59 16.40 44.49
CA THR A 282 18.59 15.46 43.95
C THR A 282 19.05 15.95 42.56
N PRO A 283 20.37 16.14 42.32
CA PRO A 283 20.90 16.66 41.06
C PRO A 283 20.39 15.90 39.83
N THR A 284 20.17 16.60 38.72
CA THR A 284 19.44 16.05 37.55
C THR A 284 20.03 14.74 37.00
N ASP A 285 21.35 14.58 36.99
CA ASP A 285 21.99 13.36 36.51
C ASP A 285 21.94 12.21 37.54
N GLU A 286 22.00 12.51 38.84
CA GLU A 286 21.75 11.52 39.91
C GLU A 286 20.29 11.08 39.90
N MET A 287 19.35 12.01 39.74
CA MET A 287 17.92 11.71 39.58
C MET A 287 17.66 10.82 38.35
N ARG A 288 18.42 11.01 37.25
CA ARG A 288 18.37 10.10 36.09
C ARG A 288 18.93 8.72 36.42
N GLN A 289 20.01 8.62 37.20
CA GLN A 289 20.57 7.34 37.64
C GLN A 289 19.57 6.59 38.53
N LEU A 290 19.02 7.22 39.57
CA LEU A 290 18.01 6.62 40.46
C LEU A 290 16.78 6.12 39.69
N ARG A 291 16.22 6.94 38.77
CA ARG A 291 15.09 6.53 37.91
C ARG A 291 15.46 5.40 36.92
N THR A 292 16.74 5.25 36.57
CA THR A 292 17.22 4.12 35.74
C THR A 292 17.36 2.85 36.59
N GLN A 293 17.91 2.98 37.81
CA GLN A 293 18.14 1.91 38.78
C GLN A 293 16.86 1.44 39.51
N LYS A 294 15.71 2.07 39.27
CA LYS A 294 14.44 1.84 40.01
C LYS A 294 14.59 2.10 41.53
N ALA A 295 15.39 3.11 41.89
CA ALA A 295 15.61 3.56 43.26
C ALA A 295 14.80 4.84 43.58
N PRO A 296 14.32 5.01 44.82
CA PRO A 296 13.65 6.23 45.26
C PRO A 296 14.65 7.37 45.49
N SER A 297 14.19 8.63 45.42
CA SER A 297 14.96 9.75 45.97
C SER A 297 14.95 9.68 47.50
N MET A 298 16.04 10.10 48.15
CA MET A 298 16.11 10.25 49.61
C MET A 298 15.04 11.18 50.19
N TYR A 299 14.48 12.09 49.36
CA TYR A 299 13.43 13.02 49.75
C TYR A 299 12.01 12.47 49.57
N ARG A 300 11.82 11.29 48.95
CA ARG A 300 10.51 10.73 48.60
C ARG A 300 9.55 10.61 49.79
N ASP A 301 10.10 10.29 50.96
CA ASP A 301 9.35 10.04 52.19
C ASP A 301 9.49 11.18 53.22
N THR A 302 9.87 12.39 52.75
CA THR A 302 9.72 13.66 53.49
C THR A 302 8.26 13.88 53.91
N SER A 303 8.04 14.41 55.12
CA SER A 303 6.68 14.66 55.63
C SER A 303 5.91 15.73 54.84
N VAL A 304 4.57 15.70 54.92
CA VAL A 304 3.68 16.66 54.24
C VAL A 304 4.02 18.10 54.64
N ASP A 305 4.21 18.38 55.93
CA ASP A 305 4.50 19.73 56.43
C ASP A 305 5.85 20.26 55.93
N MET A 306 6.88 19.42 55.86
CA MET A 306 8.18 19.79 55.31
C MET A 306 8.11 20.04 53.80
N ASN A 307 7.34 19.23 53.06
CA ASN A 307 7.11 19.46 51.63
C ASN A 307 6.33 20.75 51.38
N LEU A 308 5.31 21.06 52.18
CA LEU A 308 4.58 22.34 52.11
C LEU A 308 5.48 23.53 52.43
N ALA A 309 6.29 23.45 53.49
CA ALA A 309 7.21 24.53 53.87
C ALA A 309 8.23 24.86 52.76
N ARG A 310 8.81 23.83 52.13
CA ARG A 310 9.68 23.96 50.94
C ARG A 310 8.93 24.49 49.73
N TRP A 311 7.71 24.00 49.47
CA TRP A 311 6.87 24.47 48.37
C TRP A 311 6.57 25.99 48.46
N GLU A 312 6.35 26.53 49.66
CA GLU A 312 6.25 27.97 49.86
C GLU A 312 7.57 28.72 49.59
N GLN A 313 8.73 28.20 50.02
CA GLN A 313 10.03 28.83 49.69
C GLN A 313 10.34 28.76 48.19
N LEU A 314 9.91 27.70 47.51
CA LEU A 314 10.07 27.49 46.08
C LEU A 314 9.16 28.44 45.26
N LYS A 315 7.88 28.58 45.63
CA LYS A 315 6.98 29.62 45.09
C LYS A 315 7.52 31.04 45.31
N ALA A 316 8.12 31.30 46.47
CA ALA A 316 8.76 32.56 46.83
C ALA A 316 10.16 32.76 46.18
N GLY A 317 10.63 31.84 45.33
CA GLY A 317 11.88 31.97 44.57
C GLY A 317 13.17 31.86 45.39
N LYS A 318 13.13 31.27 46.59
CA LYS A 318 14.29 31.16 47.50
C LYS A 318 15.02 29.82 47.41
N GLU A 319 14.30 28.73 47.17
CA GLU A 319 14.86 27.38 47.11
C GLU A 319 15.07 26.93 45.65
N THR A 320 15.83 27.71 44.88
CA THR A 320 15.91 27.63 43.39
C THR A 320 16.25 26.25 42.81
N ASP A 321 16.97 25.42 43.57
CA ASP A 321 17.50 24.14 43.12
C ASP A 321 16.51 22.97 43.33
N TRP A 322 15.35 23.25 43.93
CA TRP A 322 14.30 22.26 44.20
C TRP A 322 13.28 22.16 43.07
N CYS A 323 12.69 20.98 42.92
CA CYS A 323 11.53 20.73 42.07
C CYS A 323 10.44 20.00 42.85
N LEU A 324 9.21 20.00 42.33
CA LEU A 324 8.11 19.18 42.87
C LEU A 324 7.91 17.96 41.99
N ARG A 325 7.88 16.77 42.60
CA ARG A 325 7.69 15.48 41.93
C ARG A 325 6.42 14.81 42.41
N ALA A 326 5.68 14.18 41.50
CA ALA A 326 4.58 13.30 41.86
C ALA A 326 5.14 12.02 42.51
N LYS A 327 4.45 11.52 43.54
CA LYS A 327 4.75 10.26 44.23
C LYS A 327 3.86 9.17 43.65
N ILE A 328 4.32 8.56 42.56
CA ILE A 328 3.62 7.49 41.84
C ILE A 328 4.33 6.18 42.21
N ASP A 329 5.11 5.60 41.30
CA ASP A 329 5.86 4.36 41.50
C ASP A 329 7.26 4.47 40.89
N TYR A 330 8.27 4.64 41.75
CA TYR A 330 9.68 4.74 41.36
C TYR A 330 10.25 3.43 40.77
N ALA A 331 9.62 2.29 41.04
CA ALA A 331 10.05 0.98 40.56
C ALA A 331 9.38 0.56 39.23
N SER A 332 8.29 1.24 38.85
CA SER A 332 7.44 0.92 37.69
C SER A 332 8.21 0.54 36.44
N GLU A 333 7.77 -0.48 35.71
CA GLU A 333 8.36 -0.78 34.39
C GLU A 333 8.23 0.41 33.43
N ASN A 334 7.12 1.15 33.50
CA ASN A 334 6.93 2.38 32.74
C ASN A 334 7.76 3.54 33.35
N GLY A 335 8.80 3.97 32.63
CA GLY A 335 9.69 5.06 33.04
C GLY A 335 9.01 6.43 33.24
N CYS A 336 7.86 6.68 32.62
CA CYS A 336 7.07 7.91 32.81
C CYS A 336 6.37 7.95 34.19
N LEU A 337 6.09 6.79 34.79
CA LEU A 337 5.49 6.69 36.12
C LEU A 337 6.53 6.75 37.26
N ARG A 338 7.83 6.74 36.95
CA ARG A 338 8.92 6.81 37.96
C ARG A 338 9.09 8.20 38.56
N ASP A 339 8.17 8.55 39.46
CA ASP A 339 8.05 9.81 40.20
C ASP A 339 8.38 11.05 39.33
N PRO A 340 7.54 11.38 38.33
CA PRO A 340 7.82 12.45 37.38
C PRO A 340 7.75 13.84 38.02
N THR A 341 8.62 14.75 37.57
CA THR A 341 8.59 16.18 37.94
C THR A 341 7.31 16.85 37.42
N ILE A 342 6.57 17.50 38.30
CA ILE A 342 5.30 18.20 38.00
C ILE A 342 5.43 19.72 38.04
N TYR A 343 6.37 20.27 38.81
CA TYR A 343 6.74 21.69 38.79
C TYR A 343 8.26 21.86 38.89
N ARG A 344 8.76 22.93 38.26
CA ARG A 344 10.17 23.36 38.30
C ARG A 344 10.28 24.86 38.58
N TYR A 345 11.36 25.28 39.22
CA TYR A 345 11.74 26.69 39.27
C TYR A 345 12.13 27.22 37.88
N CYS A 346 11.85 28.50 37.61
CA CYS A 346 12.34 29.21 36.43
C CYS A 346 12.42 30.72 36.77
N PRO A 347 13.58 31.38 36.66
CA PRO A 347 13.73 32.81 36.97
C PRO A 347 13.23 33.72 35.85
N ASP A 348 13.15 33.21 34.62
CA ASP A 348 12.75 33.99 33.44
C ASP A 348 11.26 34.41 33.49
N PRO A 349 10.94 35.67 33.14
CA PRO A 349 9.56 36.16 33.14
C PRO A 349 8.73 35.51 32.03
N HIS A 350 7.51 35.10 32.36
CA HIS A 350 6.58 34.51 31.41
C HIS A 350 6.00 35.57 30.44
N PRO A 351 5.86 35.31 29.13
CA PRO A 351 5.35 36.29 28.17
C PRO A 351 3.99 36.90 28.54
N THR A 352 3.02 36.07 28.95
CA THR A 352 1.68 36.53 29.40
C THR A 352 1.66 37.10 30.83
N SER A 353 2.22 36.40 31.83
CA SER A 353 2.05 36.72 33.26
C SER A 353 3.25 37.40 33.94
N GLY A 354 4.30 37.74 33.19
CA GLY A 354 5.50 38.40 33.71
C GLY A 354 6.17 37.61 34.84
N GLN A 355 6.52 38.29 35.93
CA GLN A 355 7.11 37.70 37.14
C GLN A 355 6.06 37.31 38.21
N LYS A 356 4.78 37.11 37.86
CA LYS A 356 3.76 36.66 38.84
C LYS A 356 4.13 35.32 39.50
N TYR A 357 4.85 34.45 38.79
CA TYR A 357 5.22 33.12 39.26
C TYR A 357 6.71 32.85 39.05
N HIS A 358 7.33 32.14 40.00
CA HIS A 358 8.71 31.63 39.90
C HIS A 358 8.76 30.11 39.63
N VAL A 359 7.61 29.44 39.67
CA VAL A 359 7.48 27.99 39.50
C VAL A 359 6.48 27.70 38.39
N TYR A 360 6.85 26.80 37.48
CA TYR A 360 6.07 26.52 36.29
C TYR A 360 5.79 25.01 36.16
N PRO A 361 4.55 24.63 35.82
CA PRO A 361 4.18 23.22 35.70
C PRO A 361 4.90 22.56 34.53
N THR A 362 5.02 21.24 34.56
CA THR A 362 5.39 20.46 33.37
C THR A 362 4.15 20.18 32.52
N TYR A 363 4.34 20.05 31.20
CA TYR A 363 3.26 19.72 30.26
C TYR A 363 2.47 18.48 30.68
N ASP A 364 3.15 17.44 31.19
CA ASP A 364 2.52 16.19 31.62
C ASP A 364 1.57 16.37 32.82
N PHE A 365 1.78 17.39 33.64
CA PHE A 365 0.89 17.76 34.76
C PHE A 365 -0.22 18.72 34.31
N ALA A 366 0.12 19.76 33.55
CA ALA A 366 -0.84 20.79 33.15
C ALA A 366 -1.87 20.28 32.12
N CYS A 367 -1.42 19.57 31.08
CA CYS A 367 -2.25 19.11 29.97
C CYS A 367 -3.50 18.32 30.39
N PRO A 368 -3.43 17.29 31.26
CA PRO A 368 -4.63 16.58 31.72
C PRO A 368 -5.60 17.47 32.49
N ILE A 369 -5.09 18.28 33.43
CA ILE A 369 -5.93 19.10 34.30
C ILE A 369 -6.68 20.16 33.48
N VAL A 370 -5.99 20.83 32.54
CA VAL A 370 -6.62 21.83 31.66
C VAL A 370 -7.56 21.16 30.64
N ASP A 371 -7.21 20.02 30.05
CA ASP A 371 -8.15 19.25 29.20
C ASP A 371 -9.43 18.85 29.99
N SER A 372 -9.33 18.53 31.28
CA SER A 372 -10.49 18.31 32.16
C SER A 372 -11.33 19.59 32.33
N ILE A 373 -10.71 20.70 32.75
CA ILE A 373 -11.37 21.98 33.05
C ILE A 373 -12.07 22.57 31.81
N GLU A 374 -11.40 22.56 30.65
CA GLU A 374 -11.92 23.10 29.38
C GLU A 374 -13.05 22.28 28.76
N GLY A 375 -13.47 21.18 29.40
CA GLY A 375 -14.53 20.32 28.88
C GLY A 375 -14.11 19.47 27.68
N VAL A 376 -12.81 19.36 27.36
CA VAL A 376 -12.30 18.49 26.28
C VAL A 376 -12.87 17.09 26.47
N THR A 377 -13.60 16.60 25.48
CA THR A 377 -14.18 15.25 25.51
C THR A 377 -13.21 14.22 24.92
N HIS A 378 -12.47 14.61 23.89
CA HIS A 378 -11.59 13.73 23.12
C HIS A 378 -10.22 14.37 22.99
N ALA A 379 -9.25 13.86 23.76
CA ALA A 379 -7.87 14.31 23.75
C ALA A 379 -7.13 13.61 22.60
N LEU A 380 -7.09 14.24 21.42
CA LEU A 380 -6.36 13.69 20.27
C LEU A 380 -4.85 13.89 20.49
N ARG A 381 -4.05 12.82 20.45
CA ARG A 381 -2.59 12.84 20.73
C ARG A 381 -1.78 12.05 19.71
N THR A 382 -0.49 12.37 19.53
CA THR A 382 0.43 11.47 18.80
C THR A 382 0.77 10.26 19.66
N SER A 383 1.00 9.10 19.03
CA SER A 383 1.43 7.85 19.69
C SER A 383 2.78 7.94 20.44
N GLU A 384 3.50 9.06 20.32
CA GLU A 384 4.69 9.38 21.13
C GLU A 384 4.35 9.65 22.61
N TYR A 385 3.05 9.83 22.92
CA TYR A 385 2.55 10.01 24.29
C TYR A 385 1.99 8.73 24.93
N HIS A 386 2.06 7.57 24.25
CA HIS A 386 1.46 6.31 24.74
C HIS A 386 1.86 5.97 26.17
N ASP A 387 3.17 5.95 26.46
CA ASP A 387 3.72 5.66 27.80
C ASP A 387 3.33 6.71 28.86
N ARG A 388 2.85 7.88 28.42
CA ARG A 388 2.42 9.00 29.27
C ARG A 388 0.91 9.05 29.47
N ASP A 389 0.12 8.28 28.73
CA ASP A 389 -1.33 8.24 28.89
C ASP A 389 -1.75 7.60 30.25
N PRO A 390 -1.06 6.56 30.79
CA PRO A 390 -1.26 6.14 32.18
C PRO A 390 -0.96 7.24 33.21
N GLN A 391 0.07 8.06 32.97
CA GLN A 391 0.44 9.20 33.84
C GLN A 391 -0.64 10.29 33.80
N TYR A 392 -1.13 10.62 32.60
CA TYR A 392 -2.19 11.58 32.33
C TYR A 392 -3.49 11.18 33.04
N LEU A 393 -3.88 9.90 32.96
CA LEU A 393 -5.06 9.37 33.65
C LEU A 393 -4.87 9.34 35.17
N TRP A 394 -3.67 8.98 35.67
CA TRP A 394 -3.37 8.96 37.11
C TRP A 394 -3.56 10.33 37.76
N PHE A 395 -3.11 11.43 37.13
CA PHE A 395 -3.35 12.77 37.65
C PHE A 395 -4.85 13.09 37.77
N LEU A 396 -5.66 12.64 36.80
CA LEU A 396 -7.11 12.86 36.82
C LEU A 396 -7.80 12.02 37.89
N ASP A 397 -7.39 10.78 38.11
CA ASP A 397 -7.86 9.96 39.23
C ASP A 397 -7.52 10.58 40.59
N GLN A 398 -6.24 10.92 40.82
CA GLN A 398 -5.78 11.45 42.10
C GLN A 398 -6.34 12.83 42.47
N LEU A 399 -6.74 13.62 41.47
CA LEU A 399 -7.39 14.92 41.64
C LEU A 399 -8.92 14.83 41.55
N THR A 400 -9.48 13.64 41.28
CA THR A 400 -10.93 13.41 41.14
C THR A 400 -11.57 14.24 40.02
N LEU A 401 -10.84 14.37 38.90
CA LEU A 401 -11.19 15.19 37.73
C LEU A 401 -11.81 14.38 36.59
N ARG A 402 -12.47 15.07 35.67
CA ARG A 402 -13.20 14.46 34.55
C ARG A 402 -12.22 13.95 33.49
N LYS A 403 -12.31 12.66 33.17
CA LYS A 403 -11.45 12.03 32.16
C LYS A 403 -11.93 12.32 30.73
N PRO A 404 -11.10 12.90 29.84
CA PRO A 404 -11.33 12.84 28.40
C PRO A 404 -11.00 11.45 27.85
N VAL A 405 -11.63 11.08 26.75
CA VAL A 405 -11.24 9.92 25.95
C VAL A 405 -9.95 10.28 25.21
N ILE A 406 -8.84 9.61 25.54
CA ILE A 406 -7.58 9.79 24.81
C ILE A 406 -7.67 9.01 23.49
N PHE A 407 -7.30 9.64 22.37
CA PHE A 407 -7.38 9.02 21.06
C PHE A 407 -6.11 9.28 20.23
N GLU A 408 -5.35 8.21 20.00
CA GLU A 408 -4.00 8.26 19.43
C GLU A 408 -3.99 8.20 17.90
N TYR A 409 -3.03 8.90 17.29
CA TYR A 409 -2.67 8.76 15.87
C TYR A 409 -1.15 8.79 15.68
N SER A 410 -0.65 8.22 14.58
CA SER A 410 0.77 8.29 14.26
C SER A 410 1.19 9.68 13.79
N ARG A 411 2.38 10.10 14.23
CA ARG A 411 3.06 11.30 13.71
C ARG A 411 3.38 11.10 12.23
N LEU A 412 3.14 12.12 11.40
CA LEU A 412 3.66 12.13 10.03
C LEU A 412 5.19 12.15 10.05
N SER A 413 5.80 11.30 9.24
CA SER A 413 7.23 11.35 8.94
C SER A 413 7.42 11.31 7.42
N PHE A 414 8.39 12.07 6.91
CA PHE A 414 8.67 12.19 5.49
C PHE A 414 10.14 11.90 5.23
N GLN A 415 10.41 11.19 4.13
CA GLN A 415 11.77 10.92 3.68
C GLN A 415 12.46 12.21 3.21
N TYR A 416 13.79 12.26 3.37
CA TYR A 416 14.67 13.36 2.96
C TYR A 416 14.38 14.75 3.59
N THR A 417 13.71 14.79 4.74
CA THR A 417 13.44 16.03 5.50
C THR A 417 13.32 15.74 7.01
N VAL A 418 13.10 16.77 7.83
CA VAL A 418 12.99 16.67 9.30
C VAL A 418 11.85 17.53 9.85
N LEU A 419 11.13 17.01 10.84
CA LEU A 419 10.05 17.72 11.56
C LEU A 419 10.40 18.01 13.02
N SER A 420 11.69 18.10 13.35
CA SER A 420 12.16 18.52 14.68
C SER A 420 12.45 20.02 14.65
N LYS A 421 11.75 20.82 15.47
CA LYS A 421 11.96 22.27 15.61
C LYS A 421 13.47 22.58 15.74
N ARG A 422 14.19 21.91 16.65
CA ARG A 422 15.65 22.06 16.86
C ARG A 422 16.50 21.82 15.61
N LYS A 423 16.14 20.84 14.77
CA LYS A 423 16.87 20.56 13.52
C LYS A 423 16.51 21.57 12.42
N LEU A 424 15.26 22.04 12.38
CA LEU A 424 14.81 23.07 11.43
C LEU A 424 15.39 24.47 11.75
N THR A 425 15.50 24.85 13.02
CA THR A 425 16.17 26.11 13.42
C THR A 425 17.60 26.14 12.90
N LYS A 426 18.39 25.08 13.14
CA LYS A 426 19.75 24.94 12.60
C LYS A 426 19.85 25.08 11.07
N VAL A 427 18.85 24.63 10.32
CA VAL A 427 18.81 24.78 8.86
C VAL A 427 18.67 26.25 8.45
N VAL A 428 17.83 27.02 9.15
CA VAL A 428 17.69 28.46 8.93
C VAL A 428 18.95 29.21 9.38
N ASP A 429 19.46 28.91 10.59
CA ASP A 429 20.66 29.53 11.15
C ASP A 429 21.92 29.27 10.28
N SER A 430 21.95 28.15 9.55
CA SER A 430 23.04 27.82 8.62
C SER A 430 23.00 28.58 7.29
N HIS A 431 21.98 29.41 7.06
CA HIS A 431 21.72 30.16 5.81
C HIS A 431 21.67 29.29 4.53
N ILE A 432 21.44 27.98 4.66
CA ILE A 432 21.21 27.08 3.51
C ILE A 432 19.82 27.33 2.89
N VAL A 433 18.85 27.77 3.71
CA VAL A 433 17.50 28.20 3.28
C VAL A 433 17.34 29.72 3.41
N ASP A 434 16.48 30.30 2.57
CA ASP A 434 16.21 31.74 2.52
C ASP A 434 15.47 32.23 3.79
N GLY A 435 14.74 31.33 4.48
CA GLY A 435 13.94 31.61 5.67
C GLY A 435 13.04 30.45 6.08
N TRP A 436 12.15 30.68 7.05
CA TRP A 436 11.16 29.67 7.49
C TRP A 436 10.03 29.42 6.47
N ASP A 437 9.85 30.30 5.49
CA ASP A 437 8.90 30.16 4.38
C ASP A 437 9.56 29.63 3.09
N ASP A 438 10.85 29.24 3.12
CA ASP A 438 11.56 28.70 1.96
C ASP A 438 10.85 27.42 1.43
N PRO A 439 10.64 27.27 0.11
CA PRO A 439 10.05 26.07 -0.50
C PRO A 439 10.68 24.71 -0.15
N ARG A 440 11.90 24.68 0.39
CA ARG A 440 12.57 23.45 0.89
C ARG A 440 12.13 23.06 2.30
N MET A 441 11.58 24.00 3.07
CA MET A 441 11.17 23.77 4.45
C MET A 441 9.82 23.03 4.51
N PRO A 442 9.66 22.04 5.39
CA PRO A 442 8.38 21.33 5.59
C PRO A 442 7.38 22.15 6.45
N THR A 443 7.62 23.46 6.60
CA THR A 443 6.69 24.42 7.22
C THR A 443 5.42 24.55 6.38
N ILE A 444 4.33 25.01 6.99
CA ILE A 444 3.09 25.27 6.26
C ILE A 444 3.33 26.36 5.19
N ARG A 445 4.03 27.43 5.56
CA ARG A 445 4.41 28.52 4.64
C ARG A 445 5.32 28.03 3.50
N GLY A 446 6.36 27.24 3.79
CA GLY A 446 7.27 26.68 2.78
C GLY A 446 6.55 25.80 1.75
N LEU A 447 5.71 24.87 2.22
CA LEU A 447 4.94 24.00 1.33
C LEU A 447 3.94 24.78 0.45
N ILE A 448 3.24 25.78 1.01
CA ILE A 448 2.31 26.62 0.24
C ILE A 448 3.06 27.55 -0.72
N ARG A 449 4.22 28.11 -0.35
CA ARG A 449 5.10 28.89 -1.25
C ARG A 449 5.69 28.01 -2.37
N ARG A 450 5.91 26.72 -2.12
CA ARG A 450 6.24 25.72 -3.15
C ARG A 450 5.05 25.37 -4.06
N GLY A 451 3.82 25.77 -3.71
CA GLY A 451 2.62 25.52 -4.52
C GLY A 451 1.75 24.34 -4.06
N LEU A 452 1.89 23.88 -2.82
CA LEU A 452 0.92 22.94 -2.23
C LEU A 452 -0.41 23.66 -1.98
N THR A 453 -1.49 23.14 -2.54
CA THR A 453 -2.85 23.64 -2.30
C THR A 453 -3.40 23.11 -0.98
N LEU A 454 -4.16 23.95 -0.28
CA LEU A 454 -4.76 23.58 1.01
C LEU A 454 -5.79 22.45 0.87
N GLY A 455 -6.55 22.40 -0.24
CA GLY A 455 -7.46 21.30 -0.55
C GLY A 455 -6.75 19.95 -0.62
N ALA A 456 -5.62 19.88 -1.33
CA ALA A 456 -4.80 18.67 -1.39
C ALA A 456 -4.15 18.30 -0.05
N LEU A 457 -3.73 19.29 0.75
CA LEU A 457 -3.21 19.05 2.10
C LEU A 457 -4.30 18.48 3.03
N LYS A 458 -5.53 19.02 2.96
CA LYS A 458 -6.70 18.52 3.68
C LYS A 458 -7.05 17.09 3.26
N GLU A 459 -7.20 16.81 1.95
CA GLU A 459 -7.45 15.44 1.46
C GLU A 459 -6.33 14.46 1.84
N PHE A 460 -5.06 14.84 1.70
CA PHE A 460 -3.93 13.98 2.06
C PHE A 460 -3.94 13.60 3.54
N ILE A 461 -4.19 14.56 4.44
CA ILE A 461 -4.28 14.31 5.89
C ILE A 461 -5.47 13.41 6.23
N LEU A 462 -6.63 13.65 5.62
CA LEU A 462 -7.83 12.82 5.81
C LEU A 462 -7.64 11.39 5.29
N ALA A 463 -6.98 11.23 4.13
CA ALA A 463 -6.66 9.92 3.55
C ALA A 463 -5.63 9.12 4.39
N GLN A 464 -4.81 9.77 5.23
CA GLN A 464 -3.96 9.08 6.22
C GLN A 464 -4.72 8.68 7.50
N GLY A 465 -5.76 9.43 7.87
CA GLY A 465 -6.63 9.14 9.01
C GLY A 465 -5.88 8.90 10.34
N PHE A 466 -6.48 8.02 11.14
CA PHE A 466 -6.03 7.67 12.50
C PHE A 466 -5.24 6.34 12.54
N SER A 467 -4.42 6.07 11.52
CA SER A 467 -3.42 5.00 11.60
C SER A 467 -2.51 5.23 12.83
N LYS A 468 -2.33 4.20 13.67
CA LYS A 468 -1.33 4.21 14.77
C LYS A 468 0.09 3.87 14.30
N SER A 469 0.24 3.30 13.10
CA SER A 469 1.54 2.96 12.53
C SER A 469 2.29 4.21 12.06
N VAL A 470 3.52 4.42 12.56
CA VAL A 470 4.43 5.45 12.05
C VAL A 470 5.04 4.95 10.73
N VAL A 471 4.86 5.71 9.65
CA VAL A 471 5.34 5.36 8.31
C VAL A 471 6.19 6.52 7.77
N ASN A 472 7.41 6.22 7.32
CA ASN A 472 8.31 7.18 6.66
C ASN A 472 7.87 7.38 5.21
N MET A 473 6.97 8.34 4.97
CA MET A 473 6.32 8.57 3.68
C MET A 473 7.24 9.24 2.66
N GLN A 474 7.09 8.88 1.39
CA GLN A 474 7.64 9.68 0.28
C GLN A 474 6.75 10.90 0.03
N THR A 475 7.39 12.05 -0.22
CA THR A 475 6.72 13.32 -0.52
C THR A 475 5.94 13.26 -1.84
N ASP A 476 6.30 12.37 -2.76
CA ASP A 476 5.64 12.16 -4.05
C ASP A 476 4.13 11.93 -3.91
N LYS A 477 3.68 11.22 -2.87
CA LYS A 477 2.25 11.00 -2.61
C LYS A 477 1.51 12.32 -2.35
N LEU A 478 2.10 13.23 -1.56
CA LEU A 478 1.52 14.55 -1.28
C LEU A 478 1.41 15.40 -2.56
N TRP A 479 2.44 15.36 -3.40
CA TRP A 479 2.46 16.09 -4.66
C TRP A 479 1.53 15.49 -5.74
N ALA A 480 1.35 14.16 -5.74
CA ALA A 480 0.36 13.48 -6.58
C ALA A 480 -1.08 13.85 -6.21
N PHE A 481 -1.39 14.00 -4.91
CA PHE A 481 -2.66 14.60 -4.47
C PHE A 481 -2.76 16.06 -4.96
N ASN A 482 -1.72 16.87 -4.80
CA ASN A 482 -1.72 18.28 -5.23
C ASN A 482 -2.00 18.46 -6.73
N LYS A 483 -1.39 17.61 -7.57
CA LYS A 483 -1.60 17.60 -9.02
C LYS A 483 -3.06 17.42 -9.42
N ARG A 484 -3.83 16.57 -8.70
CA ARG A 484 -5.26 16.34 -8.96
C ARG A 484 -6.11 17.60 -8.75
N PHE A 485 -5.72 18.47 -7.81
CA PHE A 485 -6.39 19.75 -7.55
C PHE A 485 -6.00 20.83 -8.58
N LEU A 486 -4.77 20.78 -9.11
CA LEU A 486 -4.25 21.79 -10.05
C LEU A 486 -4.64 21.52 -11.51
N GLU A 487 -4.65 20.26 -11.94
CA GLU A 487 -4.92 19.88 -13.34
C GLU A 487 -6.24 20.41 -13.94
N PRO A 488 -7.37 20.57 -13.20
CA PRO A 488 -8.59 21.17 -13.74
C PRO A 488 -8.66 22.71 -13.63
N ILE A 489 -7.72 23.39 -12.97
CA ILE A 489 -7.78 24.85 -12.73
C ILE A 489 -6.60 25.66 -13.27
N SER A 490 -5.42 25.06 -13.46
CA SER A 490 -4.22 25.77 -13.89
C SER A 490 -4.23 26.10 -15.39
N PRO A 491 -4.00 27.37 -15.78
CA PRO A 491 -3.81 27.76 -17.18
C PRO A 491 -2.68 27.00 -17.87
N ARG A 492 -2.90 26.55 -19.11
CA ARG A 492 -1.94 25.78 -19.91
C ARG A 492 -1.19 26.67 -20.91
N LEU A 493 0.06 26.98 -20.59
CA LEU A 493 0.90 27.92 -21.31
C LEU A 493 2.02 27.22 -22.09
N ILE A 494 2.55 27.88 -23.13
CA ILE A 494 3.77 27.48 -23.83
C ILE A 494 4.96 28.26 -23.28
N GLY A 495 5.99 27.53 -22.89
CA GLY A 495 7.31 28.06 -22.57
C GLY A 495 8.39 27.04 -22.93
N LEU A 496 9.57 27.55 -23.23
CA LEU A 496 10.78 26.80 -23.60
C LEU A 496 11.78 26.97 -22.45
N ILE A 497 12.37 25.89 -21.96
CA ILE A 497 13.23 25.86 -20.76
C ILE A 497 14.60 25.29 -21.13
N GLY A 498 15.65 26.07 -20.88
CA GLY A 498 17.04 25.77 -21.23
C GLY A 498 17.72 26.92 -21.97
N ASP A 499 19.05 27.03 -21.84
CA ASP A 499 19.85 28.03 -22.56
C ASP A 499 20.11 27.66 -24.04
N ASP A 500 19.73 26.44 -24.50
CA ASP A 500 20.03 25.91 -25.83
C ASP A 500 18.87 26.01 -26.85
N LEU A 501 18.22 27.18 -26.92
CA LEU A 501 17.13 27.42 -27.87
C LEU A 501 17.63 27.46 -29.33
N VAL A 502 16.90 26.81 -30.23
CA VAL A 502 17.23 26.66 -31.65
C VAL A 502 16.14 27.32 -32.51
N LYS A 503 16.55 28.03 -33.56
CA LYS A 503 15.63 28.62 -34.55
C LYS A 503 15.22 27.59 -35.60
N ALA A 504 13.96 27.61 -35.99
CA ALA A 504 13.41 26.88 -37.14
C ALA A 504 12.55 27.80 -38.01
N GLU A 505 12.43 27.49 -39.30
CA GLU A 505 11.71 28.30 -40.30
C GLU A 505 10.47 27.56 -40.85
N ILE A 506 9.34 28.24 -40.90
CA ILE A 506 8.12 27.77 -41.60
C ILE A 506 8.18 28.22 -43.07
N THR A 507 8.53 27.28 -43.96
CA THR A 507 8.70 27.54 -45.39
C THR A 507 7.40 27.45 -46.20
N SER A 508 6.35 26.85 -45.63
CA SER A 508 4.99 26.86 -46.18
C SER A 508 4.24 28.17 -45.89
N ASP A 509 3.14 28.42 -46.61
CA ASP A 509 2.20 29.49 -46.27
C ASP A 509 1.62 29.33 -44.86
N ILE A 510 1.48 30.46 -44.15
CA ILE A 510 0.92 30.53 -42.81
C ILE A 510 -0.52 31.07 -42.93
N PRO A 511 -1.57 30.27 -42.64
CA PRO A 511 -2.94 30.64 -42.98
C PRO A 511 -3.58 31.68 -42.03
N ASN A 512 -3.02 31.87 -40.83
CA ASN A 512 -3.48 32.86 -39.85
C ASN A 512 -2.24 33.41 -39.10
N THR A 513 -2.22 34.70 -38.77
CA THR A 513 -1.14 35.32 -37.97
C THR A 513 -1.33 35.14 -36.46
N SER A 514 -2.56 34.87 -36.00
CA SER A 514 -2.84 34.56 -34.59
C SER A 514 -4.09 33.68 -34.42
N LYS A 515 -4.31 33.17 -33.21
CA LYS A 515 -5.49 32.39 -32.82
C LYS A 515 -5.73 32.48 -31.31
N GLU A 516 -6.98 32.68 -30.91
CA GLU A 516 -7.41 32.60 -29.51
C GLU A 516 -7.70 31.15 -29.09
N ILE A 517 -7.32 30.78 -27.86
CA ILE A 517 -7.48 29.44 -27.26
C ILE A 517 -7.79 29.59 -25.77
N SER A 518 -8.70 28.78 -25.21
CA SER A 518 -8.96 28.77 -23.76
C SER A 518 -7.69 28.46 -22.95
N LEU A 519 -7.55 29.17 -21.83
CA LEU A 519 -6.52 28.96 -20.81
C LEU A 519 -6.60 27.56 -20.19
N VAL A 520 -7.81 27.01 -20.02
CA VAL A 520 -8.04 25.69 -19.41
C VAL A 520 -8.82 24.82 -20.41
N PRO A 521 -8.16 23.90 -21.13
CA PRO A 521 -8.84 23.06 -22.12
C PRO A 521 -9.98 22.25 -21.50
N LYS A 522 -11.19 22.42 -22.07
CA LYS A 522 -12.52 21.97 -21.60
C LYS A 522 -13.28 22.91 -20.64
N ASP A 523 -12.73 24.06 -20.27
CA ASP A 523 -13.46 25.11 -19.56
C ASP A 523 -13.21 26.49 -20.21
N GLU A 524 -14.19 26.99 -20.95
CA GLU A 524 -14.13 28.29 -21.62
C GLU A 524 -14.46 29.44 -20.66
N THR A 525 -15.05 29.16 -19.49
CA THR A 525 -15.36 30.19 -18.47
C THR A 525 -14.10 30.77 -17.81
N LYS A 526 -12.94 30.13 -17.98
CA LYS A 526 -11.64 30.61 -17.48
C LYS A 526 -10.96 31.63 -18.39
N GLY A 527 -11.56 31.94 -19.54
CA GLY A 527 -11.06 32.95 -20.49
C GLY A 527 -10.03 32.42 -21.50
N GLY A 528 -9.76 33.25 -22.51
CA GLY A 528 -8.86 32.96 -23.61
C GLY A 528 -7.45 33.52 -23.45
N ARG A 529 -6.57 33.07 -24.35
CA ARG A 529 -5.25 33.65 -24.63
C ARG A 529 -4.94 33.56 -26.12
N THR A 530 -4.25 34.57 -26.64
CA THR A 530 -3.80 34.60 -28.03
C THR A 530 -2.47 33.84 -28.18
N ILE A 531 -2.39 32.98 -29.20
CA ILE A 531 -1.14 32.48 -29.76
C ILE A 531 -0.87 33.23 -31.06
N TYR A 532 0.39 33.59 -31.28
CA TYR A 532 0.88 34.28 -32.48
C TYR A 532 1.69 33.31 -33.33
N PHE A 533 1.51 33.36 -34.65
CA PHE A 533 2.20 32.52 -35.63
C PHE A 533 3.12 33.38 -36.49
N GLY A 534 4.33 32.89 -36.80
CA GLY A 534 5.35 33.61 -37.57
C GLY A 534 6.21 32.65 -38.39
N ARG A 535 6.98 33.17 -39.35
CA ARG A 535 7.86 32.34 -40.19
C ARG A 535 9.05 31.82 -39.38
N HIS A 536 9.62 32.64 -38.52
CA HIS A 536 10.69 32.25 -37.61
C HIS A 536 10.11 31.80 -36.27
N ILE A 537 10.49 30.61 -35.80
CA ILE A 537 10.12 30.10 -34.47
C ILE A 537 11.34 29.66 -33.67
N LEU A 538 11.21 29.69 -32.34
CA LEU A 538 12.12 29.03 -31.40
C LEU A 538 11.56 27.66 -31.00
N ILE A 539 12.44 26.67 -30.90
CA ILE A 539 12.20 25.36 -30.28
C ILE A 539 13.34 25.05 -29.31
N GLU A 540 13.11 24.12 -28.38
CA GLU A 540 14.14 23.69 -27.42
C GLU A 540 15.21 22.84 -28.11
N GLY A 541 16.49 23.03 -27.75
CA GLY A 541 17.59 22.22 -28.30
C GLY A 541 17.47 20.73 -27.97
N SER A 542 16.80 20.39 -26.88
CA SER A 542 16.47 18.99 -26.53
C SER A 542 15.47 18.36 -27.49
N ASP A 543 14.47 19.10 -27.97
CA ASP A 543 13.54 18.65 -29.00
C ASP A 543 14.22 18.63 -30.38
N SER A 544 14.99 19.67 -30.73
CA SER A 544 15.62 19.79 -32.05
C SER A 544 16.61 18.65 -32.34
N ARG A 545 17.33 18.16 -31.31
CA ARG A 545 18.21 16.98 -31.39
C ARG A 545 17.50 15.64 -31.63
N LEU A 546 16.17 15.60 -31.52
CA LEU A 546 15.36 14.39 -31.81
C LEU A 546 14.81 14.36 -33.23
N LEU A 547 14.85 15.48 -33.95
CA LEU A 547 14.28 15.61 -35.30
C LEU A 547 15.20 15.00 -36.36
N LYS A 548 14.60 14.38 -37.37
CA LYS A 548 15.29 13.88 -38.56
C LYS A 548 14.62 14.42 -39.80
N ASP A 549 15.37 14.44 -40.90
CA ASP A 549 14.79 14.77 -42.20
C ASP A 549 13.65 13.81 -42.55
N GLY A 550 12.54 14.36 -43.04
CA GLY A 550 11.36 13.59 -43.41
C GLY A 550 10.35 13.31 -42.31
N ASP A 551 10.69 13.51 -41.02
CA ASP A 551 9.79 13.25 -39.89
C ASP A 551 8.50 14.09 -39.94
N ILE A 552 7.40 13.57 -39.36
CA ILE A 552 6.15 14.33 -39.15
C ILE A 552 5.98 14.60 -37.66
N VAL A 553 5.85 15.88 -37.31
CA VAL A 553 5.81 16.39 -35.94
C VAL A 553 4.61 17.29 -35.73
N THR A 554 4.09 17.35 -34.51
CA THR A 554 2.96 18.22 -34.14
C THR A 554 3.47 19.42 -33.34
N LEU A 555 3.41 20.60 -33.96
CA LEU A 555 3.56 21.89 -33.28
C LEU A 555 2.31 22.12 -32.41
N ILE A 556 2.48 22.20 -31.09
CA ILE A 556 1.36 22.31 -30.14
C ILE A 556 0.47 23.50 -30.51
N ASN A 557 -0.85 23.29 -30.49
CA ASN A 557 -1.89 24.27 -30.83
C ASN A 557 -1.88 24.83 -32.28
N TRP A 558 -0.88 24.50 -33.10
CA TRP A 558 -0.79 24.90 -34.51
C TRP A 558 -1.21 23.77 -35.46
N GLY A 559 -0.61 22.58 -35.36
CA GLY A 559 -0.93 21.44 -36.23
C GLY A 559 0.29 20.56 -36.54
N ASN A 560 0.15 19.71 -37.55
CA ASN A 560 1.25 18.87 -38.04
C ASN A 560 2.14 19.64 -39.03
N ALA A 561 3.44 19.37 -38.98
CA ALA A 561 4.45 19.83 -39.92
C ALA A 561 5.37 18.67 -40.32
N LYS A 562 5.87 18.68 -41.56
CA LYS A 562 6.96 17.81 -42.00
C LYS A 562 8.30 18.52 -41.79
N VAL A 563 9.27 17.81 -41.24
CA VAL A 563 10.65 18.27 -41.07
C VAL A 563 11.42 18.15 -42.39
N ASN A 564 12.19 19.18 -42.71
CA ASN A 564 13.17 19.23 -43.79
C ASN A 564 14.51 19.72 -43.20
N ILE A 565 15.58 18.93 -43.30
CA ILE A 565 16.91 19.31 -42.78
C ILE A 565 17.91 19.27 -43.94
N ALA A 566 18.47 20.43 -44.30
CA ALA A 566 19.50 20.53 -45.33
C ALA A 566 20.79 19.81 -44.89
N ALA A 567 21.43 19.09 -45.80
CA ALA A 567 22.58 18.23 -45.46
C ALA A 567 23.80 19.01 -44.91
N ASP A 568 23.97 20.28 -45.32
CA ASP A 568 25.15 21.09 -45.03
C ASP A 568 24.92 22.28 -44.07
N SER A 569 23.66 22.56 -43.66
CA SER A 569 23.36 23.64 -42.71
C SER A 569 22.55 23.13 -41.50
N LYS A 570 22.77 23.75 -40.32
CA LYS A 570 22.06 23.41 -39.07
C LYS A 570 20.66 24.03 -38.99
N GLU A 571 20.06 24.31 -40.14
CA GLU A 571 18.81 25.06 -40.25
C GLU A 571 17.64 24.09 -40.40
N ILE A 572 16.69 24.18 -39.49
CA ILE A 572 15.54 23.28 -39.42
C ILE A 572 14.37 23.96 -40.13
N GLN A 573 13.98 23.42 -41.28
CA GLN A 573 12.81 23.89 -42.01
C GLN A 573 11.60 22.99 -41.72
N LEU A 574 10.42 23.61 -41.65
CA LEU A 574 9.16 22.96 -41.32
C LEU A 574 8.10 23.33 -42.36
N VAL A 575 7.48 22.32 -42.97
CA VAL A 575 6.40 22.47 -43.95
C VAL A 575 5.09 22.09 -43.28
N LEU A 576 4.18 23.04 -43.06
CA LEU A 576 2.88 22.79 -42.44
C LEU A 576 2.05 21.81 -43.29
N MET A 577 1.36 20.89 -42.62
CA MET A 577 0.51 19.86 -43.23
C MET A 577 -0.96 20.06 -42.82
N PRO A 578 -1.66 21.14 -43.24
CA PRO A 578 -2.99 21.48 -42.75
C PRO A 578 -4.10 20.48 -43.13
N LYS A 579 -3.82 19.52 -44.02
CA LYS A 579 -4.73 18.40 -44.35
C LYS A 579 -4.47 17.14 -43.52
N ASN A 580 -3.41 17.08 -42.72
CA ASN A 580 -3.05 15.92 -41.89
C ASN A 580 -3.47 16.14 -40.44
N ASN A 581 -4.62 15.57 -40.07
CA ASN A 581 -5.17 15.64 -38.71
C ASN A 581 -4.88 14.41 -37.84
N ASP A 582 -3.94 13.53 -38.24
CA ASP A 582 -3.49 12.44 -37.35
C ASP A 582 -2.40 12.95 -36.38
N TYR A 583 -2.75 13.03 -35.10
CA TYR A 583 -1.84 13.41 -34.00
C TYR A 583 -1.49 12.22 -33.07
N SER A 584 -1.73 10.98 -33.53
CA SER A 584 -1.70 9.78 -32.69
C SER A 584 -0.33 9.09 -32.59
N ASN A 585 0.57 9.32 -33.55
CA ASN A 585 1.91 8.72 -33.59
C ASN A 585 3.04 9.75 -33.87
N THR A 586 2.77 11.04 -33.74
CA THR A 586 3.70 12.16 -34.02
C THR A 586 4.45 12.66 -32.78
N LEU A 587 5.70 13.13 -32.95
CA LEU A 587 6.42 13.83 -31.89
C LEU A 587 5.79 15.21 -31.66
N LYS A 588 5.42 15.54 -30.42
CA LYS A 588 4.82 16.83 -30.05
C LYS A 588 5.90 17.79 -29.56
N ILE A 589 5.96 19.00 -30.14
CA ILE A 589 7.02 19.99 -29.92
C ILE A 589 6.45 21.28 -29.34
N SER A 590 7.14 21.84 -28.35
CA SER A 590 6.87 23.17 -27.81
C SER A 590 7.64 24.22 -28.63
N TRP A 591 6.96 25.30 -29.04
CA TRP A 591 7.52 26.31 -29.93
C TRP A 591 7.03 27.72 -29.53
N LEU A 592 7.80 28.76 -29.86
CA LEU A 592 7.39 30.16 -29.72
C LEU A 592 7.67 30.94 -31.01
N ASN A 593 6.89 31.98 -31.29
CA ASN A 593 7.15 32.89 -32.40
C ASN A 593 8.45 33.70 -32.16
N ASN A 594 9.26 33.95 -33.18
CA ASN A 594 10.51 34.72 -33.12
C ASN A 594 10.52 35.93 -34.09
N GLU A 595 9.37 36.36 -34.62
CA GLU A 595 9.29 37.65 -35.32
C GLU A 595 9.41 38.84 -34.35
N SER A 596 9.79 40.01 -34.88
CA SER A 596 10.13 41.20 -34.08
C SER A 596 8.93 41.96 -33.49
N ASP A 597 7.71 41.58 -33.85
CA ASP A 597 6.44 42.15 -33.37
C ASP A 597 5.88 41.41 -32.13
N VAL A 598 6.47 40.28 -31.71
CA VAL A 598 6.01 39.47 -30.58
C VAL A 598 7.05 39.42 -29.45
N GLU A 599 6.87 40.24 -28.41
CA GLU A 599 7.71 40.20 -27.20
C GLU A 599 7.41 38.94 -26.36
N ASN A 600 8.25 37.91 -26.49
CA ASN A 600 8.26 36.77 -25.58
C ASN A 600 8.84 37.15 -24.20
N ILE A 601 8.34 36.52 -23.14
CA ILE A 601 8.63 36.88 -21.75
C ILE A 601 9.82 36.06 -21.20
N PRO A 602 10.90 36.69 -20.70
CA PRO A 602 11.98 36.00 -19.99
C PRO A 602 11.52 35.30 -18.71
N LEU A 603 11.88 34.02 -18.57
CA LEU A 603 11.55 33.18 -17.41
C LEU A 603 12.83 32.73 -16.69
N GLN A 604 12.75 32.61 -15.36
CA GLN A 604 13.72 31.91 -14.53
C GLN A 604 13.00 30.82 -13.73
N ILE A 605 13.22 29.56 -14.12
CA ILE A 605 12.69 28.39 -13.45
C ILE A 605 13.53 28.11 -12.20
N VAL A 606 12.89 28.03 -11.03
CA VAL A 606 13.53 27.73 -9.75
C VAL A 606 13.14 26.32 -9.32
N THR A 607 14.06 25.37 -9.50
CA THR A 607 13.89 23.98 -9.10
C THR A 607 14.47 23.75 -7.71
N TYR A 608 13.71 23.07 -6.86
CA TYR A 608 14.11 22.75 -5.49
C TYR A 608 14.23 21.24 -5.29
N GLN A 609 15.41 20.77 -4.90
CA GLN A 609 15.64 19.38 -4.52
C GLN A 609 15.16 19.12 -3.08
N ASN A 610 15.39 17.92 -2.57
CA ASN A 610 15.15 17.57 -1.17
C ASN A 610 16.12 18.32 -0.23
N LEU A 611 15.65 18.57 1.00
CA LEU A 611 16.41 19.26 2.04
C LEU A 611 17.58 18.43 2.58
N LEU A 612 17.45 17.11 2.60
CA LEU A 612 18.50 16.16 2.99
C LEU A 612 18.92 15.25 1.83
N ASN A 613 20.18 14.86 1.85
CA ASN A 613 20.76 13.87 0.94
C ASN A 613 20.50 12.41 1.37
N LYS A 614 20.11 12.19 2.64
CA LYS A 614 19.77 10.87 3.21
C LYS A 614 18.27 10.74 3.42
N SER A 615 17.70 9.57 3.10
CA SER A 615 16.25 9.33 3.12
C SER A 615 15.64 9.30 4.52
N VAL A 616 16.31 8.66 5.49
CA VAL A 616 15.91 8.61 6.90
C VAL A 616 17.17 8.76 7.76
N LEU A 617 17.09 9.54 8.84
CA LEU A 617 18.18 9.71 9.80
C LEU A 617 17.99 8.75 10.99
N THR A 618 19.07 8.11 11.43
CA THR A 618 19.11 7.32 12.67
C THR A 618 19.50 8.21 13.86
N PRO A 619 19.42 7.74 15.12
CA PRO A 619 19.86 8.51 16.30
C PRO A 619 21.35 8.88 16.30
N GLU A 620 22.18 8.08 15.63
CA GLU A 620 23.64 8.21 15.56
C GLU A 620 24.10 9.12 14.41
N ASP A 621 23.20 9.48 13.50
CA ASP A 621 23.51 10.35 12.37
C ASP A 621 23.74 11.80 12.79
N ASP A 622 24.92 12.34 12.46
CA ASP A 622 25.13 13.77 12.46
C ASP A 622 24.28 14.42 11.36
N PHE A 623 23.24 15.12 11.81
CA PHE A 623 22.28 15.81 10.96
C PHE A 623 22.92 16.78 9.97
N GLU A 624 23.96 17.49 10.38
CA GLU A 624 24.50 18.63 9.63
C GLU A 624 25.30 18.19 8.39
N LEU A 625 25.86 16.98 8.42
CA LEU A 625 26.57 16.38 7.30
C LEU A 625 25.64 15.98 6.14
N TYR A 626 24.35 15.75 6.40
CA TYR A 626 23.39 15.30 5.40
C TYR A 626 22.53 16.40 4.78
N ILE A 627 22.71 17.67 5.18
CA ILE A 627 21.94 18.80 4.61
C ILE A 627 22.37 19.06 3.16
N ASN A 628 21.41 19.12 2.24
CA ASN A 628 21.69 19.36 0.83
C ASN A 628 21.97 20.85 0.57
N LYS A 629 23.27 21.21 0.54
CA LYS A 629 23.74 22.56 0.22
C LYS A 629 23.42 23.01 -1.21
N ASN A 630 23.21 22.06 -2.14
CA ASN A 630 22.90 22.33 -3.55
C ASN A 630 21.40 22.17 -3.86
N SER A 631 20.53 22.40 -2.87
CA SER A 631 19.09 22.09 -2.93
C SER A 631 18.23 23.08 -3.74
N LYS A 632 18.83 24.11 -4.35
CA LYS A 632 18.18 25.18 -5.11
C LYS A 632 18.97 25.44 -6.39
N SER A 633 18.32 25.34 -7.55
CA SER A 633 18.94 25.60 -8.86
C SER A 633 18.02 26.48 -9.71
N VAL A 634 18.63 27.37 -10.51
CA VAL A 634 17.91 28.28 -11.42
C VAL A 634 18.27 27.96 -12.86
N THR A 635 17.28 27.89 -13.75
CA THR A 635 17.45 27.64 -15.19
C THR A 635 16.65 28.68 -15.98
N LYS A 636 17.23 29.22 -17.05
CA LYS A 636 16.54 30.22 -17.88
C LYS A 636 15.51 29.55 -18.79
N GLY A 637 14.52 30.34 -19.18
CA GLY A 637 13.56 29.97 -20.20
C GLY A 637 12.92 31.21 -20.83
N VAL A 638 12.03 30.96 -21.77
CA VAL A 638 11.26 31.98 -22.49
C VAL A 638 9.81 31.50 -22.58
N GLY A 639 8.86 32.38 -22.28
CA GLY A 639 7.42 32.11 -22.33
C GLY A 639 6.70 32.94 -23.38
N GLU A 640 5.54 32.48 -23.84
CA GLU A 640 4.65 33.27 -24.71
C GLU A 640 4.16 34.56 -24.03
N PRO A 641 3.71 35.60 -24.78
CA PRO A 641 3.37 36.91 -24.23
C PRO A 641 2.40 36.90 -23.03
N TYR A 642 1.46 35.94 -22.98
CA TYR A 642 0.46 35.84 -21.90
C TYR A 642 1.07 35.74 -20.49
N PHE A 643 2.32 35.28 -20.35
CA PHE A 643 3.00 35.24 -19.06
C PHE A 643 3.02 36.59 -18.32
N MET A 644 3.04 37.73 -19.03
CA MET A 644 3.00 39.08 -18.43
C MET A 644 1.75 39.35 -17.57
N ASN A 645 0.66 38.61 -17.80
CA ASN A 645 -0.61 38.78 -17.10
C ASN A 645 -0.66 38.04 -15.74
N LEU A 646 0.32 37.18 -15.47
CA LEU A 646 0.37 36.37 -14.26
C LEU A 646 0.86 37.20 -13.06
N LYS A 647 0.23 36.97 -11.91
CA LYS A 647 0.57 37.60 -10.63
C LYS A 647 1.21 36.60 -9.66
N ARG A 648 1.93 37.13 -8.67
CA ARG A 648 2.53 36.36 -7.58
C ARG A 648 1.50 35.42 -6.94
N GLY A 649 1.86 34.16 -6.80
CA GLY A 649 1.00 33.09 -6.27
C GLY A 649 0.13 32.38 -7.31
N ASN A 650 0.04 32.84 -8.56
CA ASN A 650 -0.63 32.09 -9.63
C ASN A 650 0.12 30.77 -9.93
N ILE A 651 -0.62 29.71 -10.26
CA ILE A 651 -0.06 28.39 -10.60
C ILE A 651 -0.49 28.01 -12.03
N VAL A 652 0.49 27.90 -12.92
CA VAL A 652 0.30 27.59 -14.35
C VAL A 652 0.94 26.25 -14.71
N GLN A 653 0.45 25.63 -15.77
CA GLN A 653 1.03 24.42 -16.35
C GLN A 653 1.78 24.78 -17.63
N ILE A 654 3.11 24.63 -17.65
CA ILE A 654 3.88 24.70 -18.89
C ILE A 654 3.71 23.36 -19.61
N MET A 655 3.14 23.41 -20.81
CA MET A 655 2.81 22.19 -21.55
C MET A 655 4.07 21.36 -21.87
N ARG A 656 3.95 20.04 -21.70
CA ARG A 656 5.04 19.04 -21.72
C ARG A 656 6.10 19.14 -20.61
N LYS A 657 6.03 20.12 -19.70
CA LYS A 657 7.00 20.29 -18.61
C LYS A 657 6.44 19.92 -17.25
N GLY A 658 5.54 20.72 -16.71
CA GLY A 658 5.09 20.59 -15.33
C GLY A 658 4.18 21.73 -14.87
N PHE A 659 3.96 21.81 -13.56
CA PHE A 659 3.25 22.91 -12.92
C PHE A 659 4.26 23.85 -12.25
N TYR A 660 4.01 25.16 -12.32
CA TYR A 660 4.92 26.18 -11.82
C TYR A 660 4.12 27.27 -11.09
N ARG A 661 4.61 27.69 -9.92
CA ARG A 661 4.06 28.81 -9.15
C ARG A 661 4.89 30.06 -9.36
N VAL A 662 4.22 31.14 -9.73
CA VAL A 662 4.83 32.47 -9.90
C VAL A 662 5.19 33.04 -8.51
N ASP A 663 6.45 33.38 -8.26
CA ASP A 663 6.90 33.88 -6.94
C ASP A 663 7.25 35.38 -6.89
N ASN A 664 7.20 36.09 -8.03
CA ASN A 664 7.22 37.56 -8.13
C ASN A 664 6.16 38.05 -9.13
N ASP A 665 5.75 39.32 -9.01
CA ASP A 665 4.97 39.99 -10.06
C ASP A 665 5.88 40.48 -11.20
N PHE A 666 5.34 40.62 -12.41
CA PHE A 666 6.08 41.09 -13.59
C PHE A 666 6.49 42.56 -13.43
N GLY A 667 7.73 42.79 -12.99
CA GLY A 667 8.25 44.10 -12.60
C GLY A 667 9.20 44.74 -13.63
N LYS A 668 9.92 45.78 -13.17
CA LYS A 668 10.84 46.58 -14.00
C LYS A 668 11.91 45.76 -14.72
N ASP A 669 12.33 44.64 -14.13
CA ASP A 669 13.39 43.77 -14.66
C ASP A 669 12.93 42.84 -15.78
N LYS A 670 11.63 42.87 -16.16
CA LYS A 670 11.00 42.05 -17.21
C LYS A 670 11.27 40.53 -17.10
N ILE A 671 11.40 40.00 -15.88
CA ILE A 671 11.64 38.56 -15.62
C ILE A 671 10.58 37.99 -14.66
N LEU A 672 10.11 36.78 -14.93
CA LEU A 672 9.30 35.98 -13.99
C LEU A 672 10.09 34.82 -13.39
N PHE A 673 10.05 34.71 -12.07
CA PHE A 673 10.54 33.58 -11.30
C PHE A 673 9.42 32.56 -11.09
N LEU A 674 9.64 31.35 -11.61
CA LEU A 674 8.68 30.26 -11.64
C LEU A 674 9.20 29.09 -10.79
N VAL A 675 8.64 28.91 -9.60
CA VAL A 675 8.96 27.79 -8.71
C VAL A 675 8.35 26.50 -9.24
N GLU A 676 9.18 25.48 -9.44
CA GLU A 676 8.75 24.18 -9.96
C GLU A 676 8.02 23.34 -8.89
N LEU A 677 6.80 22.88 -9.21
CA LEU A 677 6.03 21.97 -8.37
C LEU A 677 6.38 20.52 -8.75
N PRO A 678 6.75 19.66 -7.79
CA PRO A 678 6.97 18.25 -8.07
C PRO A 678 5.73 17.59 -8.69
N SER A 679 5.98 16.73 -9.68
CA SER A 679 4.98 16.04 -10.51
C SER A 679 4.20 14.94 -9.77
N GLY A 680 4.67 14.54 -8.58
CA GLY A 680 4.19 13.36 -7.85
C GLY A 680 4.62 12.01 -8.44
N THR A 681 5.51 12.04 -9.44
CA THR A 681 6.00 10.87 -10.18
C THR A 681 7.53 10.90 -10.36
N GLU A 682 8.24 11.66 -9.53
CA GLU A 682 9.68 11.84 -9.66
C GLU A 682 10.47 10.65 -9.09
N ASN A 683 11.15 9.93 -9.97
CA ASN A 683 12.32 9.18 -9.55
C ASN A 683 13.40 10.18 -9.13
N ILE A 684 13.44 10.45 -7.82
CA ILE A 684 14.42 11.32 -7.14
C ILE A 684 15.82 11.00 -7.68
N LYS A 685 16.41 11.93 -8.43
CA LYS A 685 17.83 11.85 -8.81
C LYS A 685 18.66 11.85 -7.52
N LYS A 686 19.39 10.77 -7.25
CA LYS A 686 20.32 10.74 -6.12
C LYS A 686 21.29 11.93 -6.20
N PRO A 687 21.59 12.59 -5.06
CA PRO A 687 22.68 13.56 -5.02
C PRO A 687 24.00 12.88 -5.39
N ASP A 688 24.88 13.60 -6.07
CA ASP A 688 26.11 13.03 -6.64
C ASP A 688 26.96 12.34 -5.56
N VAL A 689 27.13 11.02 -5.74
CA VAL A 689 27.86 10.13 -4.83
C VAL A 689 29.30 10.60 -4.61
N ASN A 690 29.88 11.33 -5.57
CA ASN A 690 31.22 11.91 -5.44
C ASN A 690 31.29 13.04 -4.42
N VAL A 691 30.19 13.79 -4.19
CA VAL A 691 30.15 14.86 -3.17
C VAL A 691 30.09 14.27 -1.77
N VAL A 692 29.22 13.27 -1.55
CA VAL A 692 29.07 12.58 -0.25
C VAL A 692 30.37 11.84 0.13
N LYS A 693 30.97 11.11 -0.82
CA LYS A 693 32.28 10.45 -0.62
C LYS A 693 33.44 11.44 -0.42
N LYS A 694 33.24 12.73 -0.67
CA LYS A 694 34.22 13.79 -0.37
C LYS A 694 34.07 14.28 1.07
N THR A 695 32.85 14.65 1.48
CA THR A 695 32.56 15.08 2.86
C THR A 695 32.86 13.98 3.88
N GLU A 696 32.52 12.72 3.59
CA GLU A 696 32.89 11.60 4.46
C GLU A 696 34.42 11.41 4.61
N LYS A 697 35.20 11.73 3.57
CA LYS A 697 36.67 11.66 3.61
C LYS A 697 37.30 12.87 4.30
N GLU A 698 36.66 14.03 4.24
CA GLU A 698 37.09 15.24 4.93
C GLU A 698 36.80 15.14 6.44
N VAL A 699 35.60 14.71 6.84
CA VAL A 699 35.25 14.45 8.25
C VAL A 699 36.10 13.31 8.86
N LYS A 700 36.42 12.27 8.10
CA LYS A 700 37.36 11.21 8.53
C LYS A 700 38.82 11.67 8.58
N LYS A 701 39.19 12.76 7.89
CA LYS A 701 40.52 13.38 8.06
C LYS A 701 40.58 14.22 9.32
N GLU A 702 39.60 15.07 9.57
CA GLU A 702 39.59 15.96 10.74
C GLU A 702 39.54 15.17 12.05
N LYS A 703 38.71 14.11 12.14
CA LYS A 703 38.68 13.23 13.32
C LYS A 703 39.97 12.43 13.55
N ASN A 704 40.81 12.26 12.53
CA ASN A 704 42.10 11.56 12.63
C ASN A 704 43.31 12.52 12.72
N ALA A 705 43.11 13.84 12.68
CA ALA A 705 44.21 14.82 12.68
C ALA A 705 44.80 15.11 14.08
N ASN A 706 44.11 14.71 15.15
CA ASN A 706 44.41 15.11 16.53
C ASN A 706 45.11 14.04 17.39
N VAL A 707 45.92 13.15 16.79
CA VAL A 707 46.89 12.33 17.54
C VAL A 707 48.26 12.30 16.83
N HIS A 708 49.32 12.54 17.62
CA HIS A 708 50.70 12.83 17.24
C HIS A 708 51.36 12.05 16.08
N SER A 709 51.68 12.81 15.02
CA SER A 709 53.04 13.05 14.49
C SER A 709 54.20 12.07 14.81
N LYS A 710 54.73 11.39 13.77
CA LYS A 710 56.15 11.14 13.38
C LYS A 710 56.22 9.88 12.48
N ASP A 711 57.07 9.75 11.47
CA ASP A 711 58.15 10.63 10.96
C ASP A 711 58.31 10.53 9.41
N SER A 712 59.30 11.23 8.87
CA SER A 712 59.89 11.31 7.50
C SER A 712 59.91 10.03 6.61
N ARG A 713 60.06 10.05 5.27
CA ARG A 713 60.37 11.10 4.23
C ARG A 713 60.01 10.61 2.79
N GLU A 714 59.85 11.57 1.85
CA GLU A 714 60.34 11.67 0.43
C GLU A 714 60.70 10.40 -0.44
N VAL A 715 60.56 10.31 -1.79
CA VAL A 715 60.35 11.32 -2.87
C VAL A 715 59.94 10.74 -4.29
N LYS A 716 59.16 11.53 -5.08
CA LYS A 716 58.98 11.66 -6.58
C LYS A 716 58.90 10.47 -7.59
N LYS A 717 57.86 10.60 -8.47
CA LYS A 717 57.84 10.41 -9.97
C LYS A 717 58.03 8.98 -10.55
N THR A 718 57.68 8.62 -11.81
CA THR A 718 57.48 9.44 -13.05
C THR A 718 56.40 8.88 -14.01
N GLU A 719 55.97 9.76 -14.93
CA GLU A 719 55.06 9.64 -16.08
C GLU A 719 55.28 8.44 -17.05
N LYS A 720 54.21 8.02 -17.77
CA LYS A 720 54.07 8.14 -19.25
C LYS A 720 52.77 7.55 -19.86
N THR A 721 52.04 8.40 -20.58
CA THR A 721 51.58 8.36 -21.99
C THR A 721 51.67 7.07 -22.84
N LYS A 722 50.92 6.86 -23.96
CA LYS A 722 49.62 7.36 -24.53
C LYS A 722 49.45 6.74 -25.95
N SER A 723 48.22 6.50 -26.45
CA SER A 723 47.86 6.35 -27.90
C SER A 723 48.34 5.05 -28.63
N SER A 724 47.80 4.58 -29.78
CA SER A 724 46.48 4.76 -30.43
C SER A 724 46.23 3.83 -31.66
N ASN A 725 44.95 3.74 -32.09
CA ASN A 725 44.44 3.79 -33.50
C ASN A 725 44.28 2.56 -34.45
N LYS A 726 43.14 2.65 -35.20
CA LYS A 726 42.86 2.30 -36.63
C LYS A 726 42.24 0.93 -37.08
N THR A 727 40.98 1.02 -37.55
CA THR A 727 40.40 0.63 -38.90
C THR A 727 40.79 -0.69 -39.61
N THR A 728 39.95 -1.40 -40.40
CA THR A 728 38.78 -1.01 -41.25
C THR A 728 37.80 -2.19 -41.56
N LYS A 729 36.79 -2.00 -42.45
CA LYS A 729 35.67 -2.92 -42.84
C LYS A 729 35.98 -3.83 -44.07
N ILE A 730 35.07 -4.79 -44.37
CA ILE A 730 34.49 -5.14 -45.71
C ILE A 730 33.25 -6.10 -45.53
N ALA A 731 32.43 -6.34 -46.57
CA ALA A 731 31.16 -7.11 -46.59
C ALA A 731 31.02 -7.95 -47.91
N ASP A 732 29.91 -8.55 -48.41
CA ASP A 732 28.43 -8.47 -48.18
C ASP A 732 27.70 -9.70 -48.85
N VAL A 733 26.39 -9.57 -49.21
CA VAL A 733 25.60 -10.27 -50.29
C VAL A 733 24.66 -11.48 -49.98
N SER A 734 23.33 -11.20 -49.98
CA SER A 734 22.19 -12.06 -50.43
C SER A 734 21.75 -13.30 -49.60
N SER A 735 20.53 -13.86 -49.68
CA SER A 735 19.17 -13.39 -50.11
C SER A 735 18.06 -14.37 -49.65
N GLY A 736 16.78 -13.95 -49.63
CA GLY A 736 15.61 -14.85 -49.50
C GLY A 736 14.48 -14.35 -48.57
N GLN A 737 13.21 -14.49 -48.98
CA GLN A 737 12.03 -14.02 -48.23
C GLN A 737 11.14 -15.16 -47.72
N LYS A 738 10.47 -14.97 -46.56
CA LYS A 738 9.06 -15.34 -46.33
C LYS A 738 8.45 -14.57 -45.14
N LEU A 739 7.12 -14.53 -45.07
CA LEU A 739 6.37 -13.57 -44.25
C LEU A 739 6.03 -14.09 -42.84
N ALA A 740 5.93 -13.17 -41.88
CA ALA A 740 5.20 -13.34 -40.62
C ALA A 740 4.45 -12.03 -40.28
N CYS A 741 3.21 -12.13 -39.79
CA CYS A 741 2.38 -10.96 -39.48
C CYS A 741 2.85 -10.23 -38.22
N LYS A 742 2.74 -8.89 -38.22
CA LYS A 742 2.84 -8.08 -37.00
C LYS A 742 1.55 -8.22 -36.18
N PRO A 743 1.61 -8.46 -34.86
CA PRO A 743 0.43 -8.43 -34.00
C PRO A 743 -0.05 -6.99 -33.76
N ASP A 744 -1.36 -6.78 -33.70
CA ASP A 744 -1.97 -5.47 -33.49
C ASP A 744 -1.72 -4.89 -32.09
N LYS A 745 -1.63 -3.56 -32.01
CA LYS A 745 -1.49 -2.82 -30.75
C LYS A 745 -2.82 -2.79 -29.97
N MET A 746 -3.18 -3.89 -29.31
CA MET A 746 -4.28 -3.89 -28.33
C MET A 746 -3.99 -2.91 -27.19
N LYS A 747 -5.02 -2.15 -26.79
CA LYS A 747 -4.96 -1.24 -25.62
C LYS A 747 -4.69 -2.06 -24.36
N LYS A 748 -3.55 -1.84 -23.67
CA LYS A 748 -3.20 -2.55 -22.43
C LYS A 748 -4.26 -2.30 -21.34
N THR A 749 -5.06 -3.31 -21.04
CA THR A 749 -5.97 -3.36 -19.88
C THR A 749 -5.19 -3.59 -18.59
N LYS A 750 -5.63 -2.99 -17.46
CA LYS A 750 -5.00 -3.13 -16.13
C LYS A 750 -4.91 -4.58 -15.58
N LEU A 751 -5.51 -5.58 -16.23
CA LEU A 751 -5.51 -6.98 -15.78
C LEU A 751 -4.19 -7.72 -16.01
N GLY A 752 -3.31 -7.27 -16.92
CA GLY A 752 -2.02 -7.92 -17.15
C GLY A 752 -1.02 -7.73 -16.01
N LEU A 753 0.04 -8.53 -15.97
CA LEU A 753 1.20 -8.25 -15.12
C LEU A 753 1.90 -6.97 -15.59
N SER A 754 2.53 -6.23 -14.67
CA SER A 754 3.28 -5.01 -14.98
C SER A 754 4.78 -5.26 -15.17
N VAL A 755 5.32 -6.29 -14.52
CA VAL A 755 6.72 -6.74 -14.57
C VAL A 755 6.85 -8.17 -15.11
N SER A 756 8.06 -8.53 -15.56
CA SER A 756 8.42 -9.88 -16.02
C SER A 756 9.13 -10.67 -14.93
N LYS A 757 8.90 -11.99 -14.91
CA LYS A 757 9.46 -12.97 -13.94
C LYS A 757 10.98 -12.89 -13.79
N GLU A 758 11.69 -12.64 -14.89
CA GLU A 758 13.15 -12.59 -14.93
C GLU A 758 13.73 -11.20 -14.58
N ILE A 759 12.90 -10.15 -14.52
CA ILE A 759 13.32 -8.77 -14.24
C ILE A 759 13.13 -8.44 -12.75
N ASP A 760 11.91 -8.59 -12.23
CA ASP A 760 11.65 -8.55 -10.79
C ASP A 760 10.73 -9.71 -10.40
N PHE A 761 11.37 -10.81 -10.01
CA PHE A 761 10.72 -12.01 -9.48
C PHE A 761 9.85 -11.74 -8.24
N SER A 762 10.18 -10.74 -7.41
CA SER A 762 9.49 -10.46 -6.15
C SER A 762 8.19 -9.70 -6.38
N GLN A 763 8.21 -8.65 -7.21
CA GLN A 763 6.99 -7.99 -7.64
C GLN A 763 6.17 -8.89 -8.57
N TRP A 764 6.79 -9.65 -9.47
CA TRP A 764 6.10 -10.62 -10.33
C TRP A 764 5.32 -11.65 -9.50
N TYR A 765 5.96 -12.30 -8.51
CA TYR A 765 5.30 -13.29 -7.65
C TYR A 765 4.11 -12.67 -6.90
N THR A 766 4.29 -11.46 -6.37
CA THR A 766 3.26 -10.67 -5.67
C THR A 766 2.07 -10.34 -6.58
N GLU A 767 2.33 -9.92 -7.83
CA GLU A 767 1.26 -9.65 -8.80
C GLU A 767 0.54 -10.93 -9.25
N VAL A 768 1.25 -12.04 -9.45
CA VAL A 768 0.63 -13.31 -9.86
C VAL A 768 -0.32 -13.81 -8.78
N ILE A 769 0.12 -13.97 -7.53
CA ILE A 769 -0.72 -14.56 -6.46
C ILE A 769 -1.95 -13.71 -6.10
N THR A 770 -1.89 -12.39 -6.32
CA THR A 770 -3.03 -11.49 -6.11
C THR A 770 -3.97 -11.46 -7.32
N LYS A 771 -3.46 -11.22 -8.53
CA LYS A 771 -4.28 -11.11 -9.76
C LYS A 771 -4.88 -12.43 -10.23
N SER A 772 -4.28 -13.57 -9.86
CA SER A 772 -4.85 -14.90 -10.07
C SER A 772 -5.83 -15.33 -8.96
N GLU A 773 -6.09 -14.45 -7.98
CA GLU A 773 -7.03 -14.71 -6.87
C GLU A 773 -6.64 -15.91 -5.98
N LEU A 774 -5.35 -16.14 -5.76
CA LEU A 774 -4.84 -17.17 -4.84
C LEU A 774 -4.82 -16.69 -3.37
N ILE A 775 -4.45 -15.43 -3.12
CA ILE A 775 -4.48 -14.82 -1.77
C ILE A 775 -5.05 -13.42 -1.76
N ASP A 776 -5.52 -12.99 -0.59
CA ASP A 776 -5.59 -11.57 -0.20
C ASP A 776 -4.66 -11.31 1.00
N TYR A 777 -4.11 -10.09 1.09
CA TYR A 777 -3.27 -9.66 2.22
C TYR A 777 -4.12 -9.39 3.46
N TYR A 778 -3.73 -9.93 4.61
CA TYR A 778 -4.43 -9.72 5.88
C TYR A 778 -3.85 -8.53 6.67
N THR A 779 -4.60 -8.02 7.66
CA THR A 779 -4.15 -6.88 8.49
C THR A 779 -3.04 -7.23 9.48
N ILE A 780 -2.77 -8.53 9.72
CA ILE A 780 -1.65 -9.00 10.53
C ILE A 780 -0.50 -9.39 9.60
N SER A 781 0.65 -8.74 9.74
CA SER A 781 1.83 -9.01 8.91
C SER A 781 2.30 -10.46 9.06
N GLY A 782 2.48 -11.14 7.91
CA GLY A 782 2.85 -12.55 7.82
C GLY A 782 1.67 -13.52 7.77
N CYS A 783 0.43 -13.04 7.90
CA CYS A 783 -0.81 -13.81 7.71
C CYS A 783 -1.48 -13.43 6.37
N TYR A 784 -2.17 -14.38 5.73
CA TYR A 784 -2.75 -14.21 4.40
C TYR A 784 -4.07 -14.97 4.31
N VAL A 785 -5.06 -14.40 3.63
CA VAL A 785 -6.32 -15.10 3.35
C VAL A 785 -6.09 -16.03 2.16
N ILE A 786 -6.05 -17.35 2.40
CA ILE A 786 -5.97 -18.35 1.33
C ILE A 786 -7.34 -18.44 0.65
N ARG A 787 -7.44 -17.94 -0.58
CA ARG A 787 -8.70 -17.91 -1.34
C ARG A 787 -9.02 -19.31 -1.90
N PRO A 788 -10.29 -19.60 -2.27
CA PRO A 788 -10.69 -20.93 -2.76
C PRO A 788 -9.84 -21.50 -3.91
N HIS A 789 -9.30 -20.64 -4.77
CA HIS A 789 -8.47 -21.07 -5.89
C HIS A 789 -7.10 -21.63 -5.45
N ALA A 790 -6.54 -21.13 -4.34
CA ALA A 790 -5.35 -21.70 -3.71
C ALA A 790 -5.69 -22.85 -2.76
N PHE A 791 -6.81 -22.74 -2.03
CA PHE A 791 -7.24 -23.77 -1.10
C PHE A 791 -7.55 -25.09 -1.83
N SER A 792 -8.17 -25.04 -3.02
CA SER A 792 -8.45 -26.23 -3.84
C SER A 792 -7.18 -26.96 -4.35
N ILE A 793 -6.06 -26.24 -4.54
CA ILE A 793 -4.76 -26.87 -4.82
C ILE A 793 -4.26 -27.63 -3.58
N TRP A 794 -4.48 -27.08 -2.39
CA TRP A 794 -4.14 -27.71 -1.11
C TRP A 794 -5.07 -28.89 -0.78
N GLU A 795 -6.36 -28.82 -1.10
CA GLU A 795 -7.32 -29.94 -1.00
C GLU A 795 -6.95 -31.10 -1.94
N ALA A 796 -6.42 -30.81 -3.14
CA ALA A 796 -5.94 -31.85 -4.05
C ALA A 796 -4.71 -32.58 -3.49
N VAL A 797 -3.76 -31.85 -2.88
CA VAL A 797 -2.60 -32.43 -2.18
C VAL A 797 -3.03 -33.23 -0.96
N GLN A 798 -3.97 -32.72 -0.16
CA GLN A 798 -4.60 -33.45 0.95
C GLN A 798 -5.18 -34.77 0.46
N THR A 799 -6.14 -34.72 -0.48
CA THR A 799 -6.90 -35.89 -0.95
C THR A 799 -5.99 -37.02 -1.43
N PHE A 800 -4.95 -36.70 -2.20
CA PHE A 800 -3.96 -37.68 -2.63
C PHE A 800 -3.15 -38.24 -1.45
N PHE A 801 -2.56 -37.38 -0.62
CA PHE A 801 -1.64 -37.84 0.42
C PHE A 801 -2.37 -38.63 1.52
N ASP A 802 -3.60 -38.24 1.87
CA ASP A 802 -4.48 -38.99 2.76
C ASP A 802 -4.78 -40.41 2.22
N ALA A 803 -5.03 -40.53 0.90
CA ALA A 803 -5.30 -41.81 0.25
C ALA A 803 -4.06 -42.72 0.20
N GLU A 804 -2.86 -42.16 0.00
CA GLU A 804 -1.62 -42.93 0.06
C GLU A 804 -1.21 -43.30 1.49
N MET A 805 -1.33 -42.38 2.46
CA MET A 805 -1.06 -42.64 3.89
C MET A 805 -1.94 -43.76 4.46
N LYS A 806 -3.22 -43.79 4.10
CA LYS A 806 -4.15 -44.84 4.53
C LYS A 806 -3.76 -46.23 4.01
N LYS A 807 -3.08 -46.34 2.85
CA LYS A 807 -2.52 -47.61 2.36
C LYS A 807 -1.33 -48.10 3.21
N LEU A 808 -0.63 -47.19 3.89
CA LEU A 808 0.46 -47.51 4.82
C LEU A 808 -0.03 -47.80 6.26
N GLY A 809 -1.35 -47.80 6.49
CA GLY A 809 -1.99 -48.00 7.79
C GLY A 809 -2.01 -46.77 8.71
N ILE A 810 -1.64 -45.59 8.19
CA ILE A 810 -1.59 -44.34 8.96
C ILE A 810 -3.02 -43.79 9.16
N GLN A 811 -3.35 -43.41 10.39
CA GLN A 811 -4.68 -42.95 10.79
C GLN A 811 -4.70 -41.45 11.09
N ASN A 812 -5.75 -40.76 10.61
CA ASN A 812 -5.92 -39.34 10.90
C ASN A 812 -6.51 -39.12 12.30
N CYS A 813 -5.96 -38.14 13.01
CA CYS A 813 -6.34 -37.69 14.33
C CYS A 813 -6.28 -36.15 14.39
N TYR A 814 -6.55 -35.56 15.55
CA TYR A 814 -6.37 -34.12 15.76
C TYR A 814 -6.05 -33.82 17.23
N PHE A 815 -4.87 -33.26 17.48
CA PHE A 815 -4.45 -32.80 18.80
C PHE A 815 -4.73 -31.29 18.99
N PRO A 816 -4.96 -30.81 20.23
CA PRO A 816 -5.23 -29.40 20.52
C PRO A 816 -4.16 -28.44 20.00
N ILE A 817 -4.56 -27.19 19.72
CA ILE A 817 -3.66 -26.12 19.28
C ILE A 817 -2.84 -25.51 20.42
N PHE A 818 -3.30 -25.66 21.67
CA PHE A 818 -2.67 -25.07 22.85
C PHE A 818 -1.69 -26.04 23.52
N VAL A 819 -0.53 -25.51 23.91
CA VAL A 819 0.54 -26.24 24.60
C VAL A 819 0.85 -25.51 25.92
N PRO A 820 0.78 -26.15 27.10
CA PRO A 820 1.11 -25.49 28.36
C PRO A 820 2.62 -25.22 28.45
N GLU A 821 3.00 -24.13 29.11
CA GLU A 821 4.42 -23.74 29.31
C GLU A 821 5.23 -24.88 29.94
N SER A 822 4.63 -25.61 30.87
CA SER A 822 5.21 -26.79 31.54
C SER A 822 5.51 -27.97 30.61
N ALA A 823 4.82 -28.11 29.47
CA ALA A 823 5.12 -29.15 28.47
C ALA A 823 6.25 -28.73 27.52
N LEU A 824 6.22 -27.49 27.01
CA LEU A 824 7.30 -26.93 26.20
C LEU A 824 8.62 -26.88 26.98
N THR A 825 8.58 -26.48 28.26
CA THR A 825 9.79 -26.33 29.10
C THR A 825 10.61 -27.62 29.23
N LYS A 826 10.03 -28.80 29.02
CA LYS A 826 10.77 -30.07 28.98
C LYS A 826 11.74 -30.14 27.81
N GLU A 827 11.39 -29.56 26.66
CA GLU A 827 12.16 -29.63 25.41
C GLU A 827 13.14 -28.45 25.25
N LYS A 828 13.51 -27.79 26.36
CA LYS A 828 14.34 -26.56 26.38
C LYS A 828 15.58 -26.64 25.48
N ASP A 829 16.30 -27.76 25.50
CA ASP A 829 17.54 -27.93 24.75
C ASP A 829 17.36 -28.02 23.21
N HIS A 830 16.14 -28.32 22.73
CA HIS A 830 15.79 -28.25 21.29
C HIS A 830 14.94 -27.01 20.95
N ILE A 831 14.27 -26.40 21.93
CA ILE A 831 13.44 -25.20 21.76
C ILE A 831 14.28 -23.91 21.69
N ASN A 832 15.53 -23.87 22.15
CA ASN A 832 16.34 -22.65 22.17
C ASN A 832 16.39 -21.88 20.83
N ASP A 833 16.35 -22.57 19.68
CA ASP A 833 16.30 -21.95 18.34
C ASP A 833 14.91 -21.38 17.97
N PHE A 834 13.83 -21.92 18.56
CA PHE A 834 12.44 -21.55 18.28
C PHE A 834 11.78 -20.69 19.37
N ALA A 835 12.39 -20.57 20.55
CA ALA A 835 11.89 -19.83 21.70
C ALA A 835 11.36 -18.41 21.38
N PRO A 836 12.02 -17.57 20.55
CA PRO A 836 11.48 -16.25 20.22
C PRO A 836 10.30 -16.29 19.22
N GLU A 837 10.07 -17.40 18.52
CA GLU A 837 8.98 -17.57 17.56
C GLU A 837 7.68 -18.12 18.19
N VAL A 838 7.68 -18.48 19.49
CA VAL A 838 6.50 -19.02 20.17
C VAL A 838 5.48 -17.91 20.45
N ALA A 839 4.25 -18.09 19.94
CA ALA A 839 3.13 -17.19 20.23
C ALA A 839 2.39 -17.63 21.50
N TRP A 840 2.23 -16.72 22.47
CA TRP A 840 1.65 -17.01 23.79
C TRP A 840 0.27 -16.39 23.97
N VAL A 841 -0.65 -17.16 24.56
CA VAL A 841 -1.93 -16.69 25.10
C VAL A 841 -1.80 -16.62 26.62
N THR A 842 -1.83 -15.39 27.14
CA THR A 842 -1.69 -15.09 28.58
C THR A 842 -2.99 -14.59 29.23
N ARG A 843 -4.04 -14.34 28.43
CA ARG A 843 -5.30 -13.72 28.89
C ARG A 843 -6.52 -14.37 28.22
N ALA A 844 -7.60 -14.52 28.98
CA ALA A 844 -8.93 -14.83 28.50
C ALA A 844 -9.85 -13.60 28.69
N GLY A 845 -10.16 -12.91 27.59
CA GLY A 845 -10.85 -11.62 27.64
C GLY A 845 -10.01 -10.56 28.37
N SER A 846 -10.50 -10.13 29.54
CA SER A 846 -9.79 -9.19 30.44
C SER A 846 -9.09 -9.85 31.62
N THR A 847 -9.24 -11.17 31.81
CA THR A 847 -8.66 -11.92 32.95
C THR A 847 -7.38 -12.63 32.52
N ASP A 848 -6.37 -12.63 33.38
CA ASP A 848 -5.08 -13.26 33.10
C ASP A 848 -5.15 -14.76 33.43
N LEU A 849 -4.45 -15.60 32.64
CA LEU A 849 -4.43 -17.05 32.83
C LEU A 849 -3.45 -17.45 33.94
N ALA A 850 -3.77 -18.51 34.67
CA ALA A 850 -2.95 -19.02 35.78
C ALA A 850 -1.63 -19.69 35.31
N GLU A 851 -1.61 -20.26 34.11
CA GLU A 851 -0.42 -20.70 33.38
C GLU A 851 -0.52 -20.13 31.96
N PRO A 852 0.55 -19.52 31.40
CA PRO A 852 0.62 -19.17 29.98
C PRO A 852 0.50 -20.41 29.10
N ILE A 853 -0.32 -20.32 28.05
CA ILE A 853 -0.44 -21.40 27.05
C ILE A 853 0.05 -20.90 25.69
N ALA A 854 0.96 -21.64 25.07
CA ALA A 854 1.46 -21.37 23.74
C ALA A 854 0.48 -21.86 22.67
N ILE A 855 0.49 -21.21 21.51
CA ILE A 855 -0.07 -21.74 20.26
C ILE A 855 1.02 -22.62 19.63
N ARG A 856 0.68 -23.83 19.15
CA ARG A 856 1.67 -24.81 18.68
C ARG A 856 2.65 -24.23 17.64
N PRO A 857 3.98 -24.25 17.91
CA PRO A 857 4.99 -24.10 16.89
C PRO A 857 5.32 -25.44 16.23
N THR A 858 5.09 -26.55 16.94
CA THR A 858 5.29 -27.96 16.57
C THR A 858 4.45 -28.81 17.53
N SER A 859 4.00 -30.02 17.19
CA SER A 859 3.07 -30.79 18.06
C SER A 859 3.71 -31.90 18.90
N GLU A 860 5.03 -32.17 18.79
CA GLU A 860 5.74 -33.20 19.55
C GLU A 860 5.43 -33.18 21.05
N THR A 861 5.50 -32.01 21.69
CA THR A 861 5.22 -31.78 23.12
C THR A 861 3.75 -31.98 23.53
N VAL A 862 2.82 -32.01 22.59
CA VAL A 862 1.38 -32.30 22.80
C VAL A 862 1.09 -33.79 22.60
N ILE A 863 1.70 -34.36 21.56
CA ILE A 863 1.44 -35.72 21.09
C ILE A 863 2.13 -36.76 21.97
N TYR A 864 3.42 -36.58 22.26
CA TYR A 864 4.24 -37.60 22.93
C TYR A 864 3.84 -37.91 24.39
N PRO A 865 3.43 -36.94 25.24
CA PRO A 865 2.84 -37.24 26.55
C PRO A 865 1.51 -38.02 26.51
N THR A 866 0.87 -38.10 25.34
CA THR A 866 -0.37 -38.85 25.12
C THR A 866 -0.08 -40.24 24.55
N ILE A 867 0.83 -40.32 23.58
CA ILE A 867 1.37 -41.59 23.05
C ILE A 867 1.98 -42.45 24.17
N ALA A 868 2.69 -41.84 25.14
CA ALA A 868 3.22 -42.51 26.32
C ALA A 868 2.17 -43.24 27.19
N LYS A 869 0.89 -42.90 27.05
CA LYS A 869 -0.23 -43.54 27.76
C LYS A 869 -0.90 -44.62 26.92
N TRP A 870 -0.92 -44.45 25.60
CA TRP A 870 -1.55 -45.38 24.67
C TRP A 870 -0.70 -46.62 24.38
N ILE A 871 0.63 -46.51 24.47
CA ILE A 871 1.55 -47.64 24.31
C ILE A 871 1.90 -48.18 25.70
N GLN A 872 1.66 -49.47 25.92
CA GLN A 872 2.08 -50.22 27.11
C GLN A 872 2.84 -51.50 26.73
N SER A 873 2.47 -52.14 25.61
CA SER A 873 2.98 -53.43 25.15
C SER A 873 3.38 -53.37 23.67
N HIS A 874 4.20 -54.32 23.22
CA HIS A 874 4.51 -54.55 21.80
C HIS A 874 3.26 -54.69 20.90
N ARG A 875 2.10 -55.05 21.48
CA ARG A 875 0.81 -55.18 20.77
C ARG A 875 0.19 -53.85 20.35
N ASP A 876 0.63 -52.75 20.96
CA ASP A 876 0.16 -51.40 20.65
C ASP A 876 0.97 -50.76 19.51
N LEU A 877 1.88 -51.54 18.90
CA LEU A 877 2.84 -51.11 17.88
C LEU A 877 2.62 -51.89 16.56
N PRO A 878 2.85 -51.26 15.39
CA PRO A 878 3.23 -49.87 15.22
C PRO A 878 2.03 -48.91 15.33
N LEU A 879 2.15 -47.87 16.16
CA LEU A 879 1.16 -46.80 16.25
C LEU A 879 1.46 -45.77 15.16
N LYS A 880 0.49 -45.49 14.28
CA LYS A 880 0.68 -44.62 13.11
C LYS A 880 -0.36 -43.50 13.02
N LEU A 881 0.06 -42.26 13.29
CA LEU A 881 -0.85 -41.12 13.40
C LEU A 881 -0.48 -39.98 12.45
N ASN A 882 -1.49 -39.25 12.01
CA ASN A 882 -1.39 -38.08 11.13
C ASN A 882 -2.40 -37.01 11.56
N GLN A 883 -2.09 -35.72 11.38
CA GLN A 883 -3.07 -34.64 11.48
C GLN A 883 -2.84 -33.56 10.42
N TRP A 884 -3.94 -32.93 10.01
CA TRP A 884 -3.94 -31.71 9.19
C TRP A 884 -4.36 -30.53 10.08
N CYS A 885 -3.52 -29.50 10.19
CA CYS A 885 -3.78 -28.36 11.08
C CYS A 885 -3.05 -27.09 10.62
N ASN A 886 -3.31 -26.00 11.34
CA ASN A 886 -2.49 -24.79 11.29
C ASN A 886 -1.38 -24.82 12.35
N VAL A 887 -0.28 -24.11 12.05
CA VAL A 887 0.85 -23.87 12.94
C VAL A 887 1.15 -22.37 12.95
N VAL A 888 1.56 -21.85 14.11
CA VAL A 888 1.97 -20.46 14.27
C VAL A 888 3.43 -20.38 14.70
N ARG A 889 4.24 -19.67 13.91
CA ARG A 889 5.65 -19.33 14.23
C ARG A 889 5.86 -17.85 13.96
N TRP A 890 6.25 -17.09 14.98
CA TRP A 890 6.30 -15.63 14.94
C TRP A 890 7.56 -15.06 14.28
N GLU A 891 7.85 -15.59 13.08
CA GLU A 891 9.00 -15.28 12.24
C GLU A 891 9.35 -13.78 12.17
N PHE A 892 10.62 -13.47 12.44
CA PHE A 892 11.18 -12.12 12.44
C PHE A 892 11.76 -11.70 11.09
N LYS A 893 12.08 -12.67 10.22
CA LYS A 893 12.50 -12.40 8.84
C LYS A 893 11.29 -12.01 7.98
N HIS A 894 11.53 -11.32 6.88
CA HIS A 894 10.46 -10.83 6.01
C HIS A 894 9.58 -12.01 5.52
N PRO A 895 8.26 -11.97 5.71
CA PRO A 895 7.38 -13.06 5.29
C PRO A 895 7.20 -13.04 3.76
N THR A 896 7.06 -14.23 3.19
CA THR A 896 6.81 -14.46 1.75
C THR A 896 5.62 -15.40 1.61
N PRO A 897 4.52 -14.99 0.94
CA PRO A 897 3.31 -15.80 0.81
C PRO A 897 3.59 -17.25 0.40
N PHE A 898 2.91 -18.20 1.06
CA PHE A 898 3.11 -19.66 0.99
C PHE A 898 4.50 -20.18 1.41
N ILE A 899 5.61 -19.51 1.07
CA ILE A 899 6.98 -19.99 1.30
C ILE A 899 7.39 -19.87 2.78
N ARG A 900 7.08 -18.72 3.40
CA ARG A 900 7.44 -18.36 4.78
C ARG A 900 6.37 -17.40 5.33
N THR A 901 5.36 -17.97 5.98
CA THR A 901 4.22 -17.23 6.57
C THR A 901 4.17 -17.51 8.08
N ARG A 902 3.61 -16.59 8.88
CA ARG A 902 3.56 -16.74 10.34
C ARG A 902 2.51 -17.73 10.82
N GLU A 903 1.41 -17.77 10.09
CA GLU A 903 0.46 -18.89 10.13
C GLU A 903 0.57 -19.64 8.80
N PHE A 904 0.62 -20.96 8.84
CA PHE A 904 0.56 -21.83 7.67
C PHE A 904 -0.26 -23.08 7.96
N LEU A 905 -0.83 -23.68 6.91
CA LEU A 905 -1.47 -24.99 7.00
C LEU A 905 -0.45 -26.07 6.65
N TRP A 906 -0.47 -27.17 7.39
CA TRP A 906 0.39 -28.32 7.12
C TRP A 906 -0.27 -29.65 7.46
N GLN A 907 0.39 -30.70 7.01
CA GLN A 907 0.30 -32.04 7.56
C GLN A 907 1.50 -32.26 8.49
N GLU A 908 1.26 -32.89 9.64
CA GLU A 908 2.30 -33.52 10.45
C GLU A 908 1.88 -34.94 10.86
N GLY A 909 2.80 -35.88 10.74
CA GLY A 909 2.61 -37.29 11.01
C GLY A 909 3.64 -37.78 11.99
N HIS A 910 3.21 -38.63 12.92
CA HIS A 910 4.02 -39.17 14.01
C HIS A 910 3.76 -40.66 14.12
N THR A 911 4.80 -41.46 13.97
CA THR A 911 4.69 -42.93 13.95
C THR A 911 5.72 -43.58 14.87
N VAL A 912 5.37 -44.75 15.39
CA VAL A 912 6.04 -45.37 16.54
C VAL A 912 6.16 -46.88 16.35
N TYR A 913 7.35 -47.43 16.60
CA TYR A 913 7.73 -48.80 16.30
C TYR A 913 8.49 -49.47 17.45
N ALA A 914 8.43 -50.80 17.50
CA ALA A 914 9.33 -51.59 18.35
C ALA A 914 10.76 -51.60 17.78
N ASP A 915 10.90 -51.72 16.46
CA ASP A 915 12.17 -51.93 15.77
C ASP A 915 12.60 -50.74 14.91
N ARG A 916 13.92 -50.48 14.90
CA ARG A 916 14.52 -49.37 14.14
C ARG A 916 14.39 -49.56 12.62
N GLU A 917 14.43 -50.79 12.12
CA GLU A 917 14.48 -51.05 10.67
C GLU A 917 13.15 -50.71 9.99
N ASP A 918 12.00 -51.09 10.56
CA ASP A 918 10.69 -50.71 10.02
C ASP A 918 10.41 -49.19 10.18
N ALA A 919 10.89 -48.57 11.26
CA ALA A 919 10.82 -47.11 11.40
C ALA A 919 11.61 -46.39 10.29
N VAL A 920 12.86 -46.80 10.05
CA VAL A 920 13.72 -46.25 8.97
C VAL A 920 13.12 -46.49 7.57
N LYS A 921 12.52 -47.66 7.35
CA LYS A 921 11.83 -48.02 6.11
C LYS A 921 10.63 -47.10 5.83
N GLU A 922 9.81 -46.78 6.82
CA GLU A 922 8.71 -45.83 6.63
C GLU A 922 9.19 -44.41 6.32
N VAL A 923 10.31 -43.95 6.90
CA VAL A 923 10.88 -42.62 6.60
C VAL A 923 11.12 -42.45 5.10
N TYR A 924 11.65 -43.47 4.43
CA TYR A 924 11.83 -43.49 2.98
C TYR A 924 10.52 -43.69 2.20
N GLN A 925 9.58 -44.51 2.67
CA GLN A 925 8.25 -44.63 2.04
C GLN A 925 7.51 -43.28 2.00
N ILE A 926 7.56 -42.51 3.09
CA ILE A 926 6.98 -41.16 3.15
C ILE A 926 7.75 -40.18 2.25
N LEU A 927 9.09 -40.27 2.21
CA LEU A 927 9.91 -39.46 1.30
C LEU A 927 9.55 -39.69 -0.18
N ASP A 928 9.29 -40.94 -0.56
CA ASP A 928 8.83 -41.32 -1.89
C ASP A 928 7.41 -40.79 -2.17
N LEU A 929 6.51 -40.81 -1.18
CA LEU A 929 5.19 -40.16 -1.33
C LEU A 929 5.30 -38.63 -1.50
N TYR A 930 6.23 -37.96 -0.81
CA TYR A 930 6.48 -36.53 -1.01
C TYR A 930 7.08 -36.24 -2.40
N GLU A 931 8.00 -37.06 -2.89
CA GLU A 931 8.47 -36.98 -4.28
C GLU A 931 7.31 -37.16 -5.27
N ARG A 932 6.39 -38.11 -5.02
CA ARG A 932 5.20 -38.31 -5.86
C ARG A 932 4.23 -37.13 -5.82
N ILE A 933 4.03 -36.44 -4.69
CA ILE A 933 3.27 -35.18 -4.65
C ILE A 933 3.90 -34.15 -5.61
N TYR A 934 5.20 -33.91 -5.48
CA TYR A 934 5.89 -32.91 -6.32
C TYR A 934 5.89 -33.31 -7.80
N THR A 935 6.24 -34.55 -8.12
CA THR A 935 6.38 -35.02 -9.51
C THR A 935 5.04 -35.38 -10.18
N GLU A 936 4.22 -36.23 -9.55
CA GLU A 936 2.96 -36.72 -10.14
C GLU A 936 1.85 -35.66 -10.12
N LEU A 937 1.69 -34.88 -9.04
CA LEU A 937 0.61 -33.87 -8.95
C LEU A 937 1.06 -32.49 -9.43
N LEU A 938 2.17 -31.98 -8.87
CA LEU A 938 2.59 -30.60 -9.09
C LEU A 938 3.46 -30.42 -10.36
N ALA A 939 3.85 -31.51 -11.03
CA ALA A 939 4.76 -31.49 -12.18
C ALA A 939 6.11 -30.78 -11.91
N ILE A 940 6.61 -30.87 -10.67
CA ILE A 940 7.88 -30.27 -10.22
C ILE A 940 8.90 -31.40 -9.97
N PRO A 941 10.11 -31.35 -10.54
CA PRO A 941 11.19 -32.25 -10.18
C PRO A 941 11.79 -31.86 -8.81
N VAL A 942 12.18 -32.87 -8.03
CA VAL A 942 12.85 -32.70 -6.73
C VAL A 942 14.02 -33.65 -6.60
N VAL A 943 15.00 -33.30 -5.76
CA VAL A 943 16.11 -34.18 -5.38
C VAL A 943 15.83 -34.77 -4.00
N LYS A 944 15.69 -36.11 -3.91
CA LYS A 944 15.65 -36.84 -2.63
C LYS A 944 17.04 -36.93 -2.02
N GLY A 945 17.14 -36.65 -0.73
CA GLY A 945 18.38 -36.81 0.02
C GLY A 945 18.24 -36.70 1.53
N THR A 946 19.36 -36.80 2.22
CA THR A 946 19.47 -36.63 3.69
C THR A 946 20.08 -35.25 3.99
N LYS A 947 19.58 -34.53 4.99
CA LYS A 947 20.20 -33.28 5.47
C LYS A 947 21.57 -33.55 6.08
N SER A 948 22.44 -32.53 6.10
CA SER A 948 23.71 -32.62 6.83
C SER A 948 23.49 -32.66 8.34
N GLU A 949 24.54 -32.95 9.09
CA GLU A 949 24.55 -32.85 10.55
C GLU A 949 24.31 -31.41 11.07
N ALA A 950 24.42 -30.37 10.23
CA ALA A 950 24.10 -28.99 10.60
C ALA A 950 22.67 -28.57 10.22
N GLU A 951 22.09 -29.16 9.18
CA GLU A 951 20.77 -28.80 8.62
C GLU A 951 19.66 -29.83 8.93
N LYS A 952 19.97 -30.92 9.67
CA LYS A 952 18.95 -31.86 10.18
C LYS A 952 18.20 -31.28 11.39
N PHE A 953 16.99 -31.79 11.64
CA PHE A 953 16.25 -31.44 12.86
C PHE A 953 17.03 -31.89 14.12
N ALA A 954 17.14 -31.01 15.13
CA ALA A 954 17.99 -31.23 16.30
C ALA A 954 17.59 -32.48 17.12
N GLY A 955 16.29 -32.78 17.21
CA GLY A 955 15.78 -33.98 17.87
C GLY A 955 15.84 -35.26 17.01
N ALA A 956 16.30 -35.19 15.76
CA ALA A 956 16.35 -36.33 14.85
C ALA A 956 17.71 -37.05 14.83
N GLU A 957 17.67 -38.39 14.74
CA GLU A 957 18.85 -39.20 14.42
C GLU A 957 19.35 -38.86 13.00
N PHE A 958 18.44 -38.83 12.03
CA PHE A 958 18.68 -38.26 10.70
C PHE A 958 17.39 -37.66 10.11
N THR A 959 17.54 -36.74 9.16
CA THR A 959 16.43 -36.07 8.46
C THR A 959 16.57 -36.27 6.96
N THR A 960 15.51 -36.77 6.31
CA THR A 960 15.39 -36.83 4.85
C THR A 960 14.53 -35.68 4.33
N THR A 961 14.74 -35.32 3.06
CA THR A 961 14.17 -34.11 2.45
C THR A 961 13.97 -34.27 0.94
N VAL A 962 12.97 -33.58 0.40
CA VAL A 962 12.84 -33.30 -1.04
C VAL A 962 13.19 -31.85 -1.33
N GLU A 963 14.26 -31.63 -2.08
CA GLU A 963 14.72 -30.29 -2.47
C GLU A 963 14.26 -29.95 -3.89
N GLY A 964 13.43 -28.92 -4.02
CA GLY A 964 13.11 -28.29 -5.30
C GLY A 964 14.11 -27.17 -5.64
N TYR A 965 14.02 -26.63 -6.85
CA TYR A 965 14.86 -25.53 -7.33
C TYR A 965 14.04 -24.50 -8.10
N ILE A 966 14.29 -23.21 -7.85
CA ILE A 966 13.68 -22.08 -8.55
C ILE A 966 14.75 -21.34 -9.35
N SER A 967 14.68 -21.46 -10.68
CA SER A 967 15.67 -20.94 -11.65
C SER A 967 15.75 -19.42 -11.68
N ALA A 968 14.61 -18.73 -11.81
CA ALA A 968 14.53 -17.26 -11.90
C ALA A 968 15.32 -16.53 -10.78
N CYS A 969 15.34 -17.08 -9.55
CA CYS A 969 16.11 -16.52 -8.43
C CYS A 969 17.38 -17.31 -8.05
N GLY A 970 17.63 -18.47 -8.65
CA GLY A 970 18.77 -19.33 -8.37
C GLY A 970 18.82 -19.90 -6.95
N ARG A 971 17.69 -20.45 -6.46
CA ARG A 971 17.57 -20.92 -5.07
C ARG A 971 16.96 -22.31 -4.96
N GLY A 972 17.53 -23.12 -4.07
CA GLY A 972 16.90 -24.34 -3.57
C GLY A 972 15.71 -24.03 -2.65
N LEU A 973 14.72 -24.92 -2.65
CA LEU A 973 13.50 -24.83 -1.86
C LEU A 973 13.17 -26.20 -1.25
N GLN A 974 13.41 -26.33 0.05
CA GLN A 974 13.04 -27.49 0.85
C GLN A 974 11.51 -27.65 0.88
N GLY A 975 11.01 -28.71 0.24
CA GLY A 975 9.58 -28.93 0.00
C GLY A 975 8.84 -29.63 1.15
N ALA A 976 9.39 -30.75 1.61
CA ALA A 976 8.85 -31.57 2.70
C ALA A 976 10.00 -32.34 3.40
N THR A 977 9.76 -32.80 4.63
CA THR A 977 10.76 -33.57 5.40
C THR A 977 10.17 -34.81 6.05
N SER A 978 11.00 -35.84 6.16
CA SER A 978 10.70 -37.09 6.87
C SER A 978 11.88 -37.45 7.76
N HIS A 979 11.65 -37.48 9.07
CA HIS A 979 12.66 -37.54 10.13
C HIS A 979 12.63 -38.90 10.82
N HIS A 980 13.79 -39.56 10.94
CA HIS A 980 13.94 -40.63 11.93
C HIS A 980 14.37 -40.00 13.25
N LEU A 981 13.55 -40.12 14.29
CA LEU A 981 13.79 -39.55 15.61
C LEU A 981 14.59 -40.49 16.53
N GLY A 982 14.90 -41.71 16.06
CA GLY A 982 15.54 -42.73 16.85
C GLY A 982 14.74 -43.00 18.13
N GLN A 983 15.43 -42.97 19.27
CA GLN A 983 14.83 -43.06 20.60
C GLN A 983 14.86 -41.73 21.37
N ASN A 984 15.19 -40.60 20.74
CA ASN A 984 15.46 -39.34 21.45
C ASN A 984 14.24 -38.86 22.26
N PHE A 985 13.11 -38.70 21.58
CA PHE A 985 11.85 -38.31 22.21
C PHE A 985 11.27 -39.41 23.11
N SER A 986 11.45 -40.68 22.78
CA SER A 986 10.92 -41.79 23.59
C SER A 986 11.55 -41.86 24.99
N LYS A 987 12.86 -41.61 25.09
CA LYS A 987 13.58 -41.52 26.38
C LYS A 987 13.20 -40.26 27.15
N MET A 988 12.96 -39.16 26.43
CA MET A 988 12.59 -37.86 27.00
C MET A 988 11.16 -37.83 27.56
N PHE A 989 10.22 -38.53 26.91
CA PHE A 989 8.79 -38.59 27.30
C PHE A 989 8.38 -39.93 27.96
N ASP A 990 9.35 -40.78 28.30
CA ASP A 990 9.19 -42.12 28.89
C ASP A 990 8.23 -43.06 28.11
N ILE A 991 8.28 -42.99 26.77
CA ILE A 991 7.53 -43.87 25.87
C ILE A 991 8.26 -45.22 25.77
N GLY A 992 7.85 -46.16 26.61
CA GLY A 992 8.36 -47.53 26.60
C GLY A 992 7.26 -48.58 26.49
N PHE A 993 7.62 -49.77 26.02
CA PHE A 993 6.73 -50.92 25.83
C PHE A 993 7.33 -52.19 26.44
N GLU A 994 6.49 -53.14 26.83
CA GLU A 994 6.91 -54.49 27.24
C GLU A 994 7.23 -55.39 26.03
N ASP A 995 8.47 -55.85 25.95
CA ASP A 995 8.98 -56.72 24.90
C ASP A 995 8.48 -58.17 25.00
N SER A 996 8.01 -58.74 23.88
CA SER A 996 7.42 -60.09 23.85
C SER A 996 8.41 -61.24 24.08
N ALA A 997 9.71 -61.02 23.93
CA ALA A 997 10.75 -62.05 24.00
C ALA A 997 11.58 -61.97 25.28
N THR A 998 11.82 -60.77 25.82
CA THR A 998 12.58 -60.58 27.07
C THR A 998 11.73 -60.17 28.28
N CYS A 999 10.47 -59.75 28.09
CA CYS A 999 9.61 -59.17 29.13
C CYS A 999 10.23 -57.94 29.83
N GLU A 1000 11.16 -57.25 29.14
CA GLU A 1000 11.78 -56.02 29.62
C GLU A 1000 11.10 -54.79 29.00
N ARG A 1001 11.12 -53.67 29.72
CA ARG A 1001 10.62 -52.37 29.21
C ARG A 1001 11.67 -51.76 28.27
N LYS A 1002 11.36 -51.67 26.97
CA LYS A 1002 12.21 -51.06 25.94
C LYS A 1002 11.63 -49.73 25.46
N PHE A 1003 12.49 -48.81 25.03
CA PHE A 1003 12.06 -47.53 24.43
C PHE A 1003 11.74 -47.70 22.94
N VAL A 1004 10.62 -47.12 22.51
CA VAL A 1004 10.17 -47.18 21.11
C VAL A 1004 11.07 -46.38 20.16
N PHE A 1005 11.10 -46.78 18.89
CA PHE A 1005 11.63 -45.94 17.81
C PHE A 1005 10.52 -45.06 17.23
N GLN A 1006 10.84 -43.81 16.90
CA GLN A 1006 9.87 -42.83 16.42
C GLN A 1006 10.29 -42.17 15.10
N ASN A 1007 9.30 -41.76 14.32
CA ASN A 1007 9.45 -40.86 13.18
C ASN A 1007 8.52 -39.65 13.34
N SER A 1008 8.90 -38.52 12.73
CA SER A 1008 7.94 -37.47 12.37
C SER A 1008 8.14 -37.00 10.93
N PHE A 1009 7.10 -36.51 10.28
CA PHE A 1009 7.16 -36.07 8.87
C PHE A 1009 6.09 -35.02 8.56
N GLY A 1010 6.43 -34.04 7.72
CA GLY A 1010 5.51 -32.94 7.40
C GLY A 1010 5.70 -32.30 6.02
N ILE A 1011 4.57 -31.82 5.47
CA ILE A 1011 4.47 -31.02 4.24
C ILE A 1011 3.46 -29.88 4.45
N SER A 1012 3.74 -28.68 3.92
CA SER A 1012 2.92 -27.48 4.16
C SER A 1012 2.46 -26.79 2.86
N THR A 1013 1.62 -25.76 3.00
CA THR A 1013 1.16 -24.90 1.88
C THR A 1013 2.28 -24.25 1.06
N ARG A 1014 3.55 -24.38 1.46
CA ARG A 1014 4.73 -24.11 0.62
C ARG A 1014 4.67 -24.80 -0.75
N VAL A 1015 3.99 -25.95 -0.88
CA VAL A 1015 3.71 -26.59 -2.18
C VAL A 1015 3.03 -25.66 -3.19
N VAL A 1016 2.13 -24.78 -2.75
CA VAL A 1016 1.42 -23.83 -3.61
C VAL A 1016 2.38 -22.74 -4.10
N GLY A 1017 3.22 -22.22 -3.20
CA GLY A 1017 4.27 -21.25 -3.57
C GLY A 1017 5.29 -21.85 -4.54
N ALA A 1018 5.73 -23.09 -4.31
CA ALA A 1018 6.62 -23.81 -5.21
C ALA A 1018 6.03 -23.96 -6.62
N LEU A 1019 4.76 -24.37 -6.73
CA LEU A 1019 4.03 -24.48 -8.00
C LEU A 1019 4.00 -23.14 -8.75
N VAL A 1020 3.62 -22.06 -8.07
CA VAL A 1020 3.58 -20.71 -8.67
C VAL A 1020 4.98 -20.31 -9.17
N MET A 1021 6.02 -20.48 -8.33
CA MET A 1021 7.38 -20.07 -8.65
C MET A 1021 8.01 -20.87 -9.80
N VAL A 1022 7.76 -22.18 -9.90
CA VAL A 1022 8.24 -23.01 -11.01
C VAL A 1022 7.47 -22.68 -12.29
N HIS A 1023 6.15 -22.88 -12.30
CA HIS A 1023 5.37 -22.94 -13.54
C HIS A 1023 4.85 -21.60 -14.06
N GLY A 1024 4.64 -20.61 -13.18
CA GLY A 1024 4.08 -19.31 -13.56
C GLY A 1024 4.94 -18.55 -14.58
N ASP A 1025 4.31 -17.69 -15.37
CA ASP A 1025 4.94 -16.90 -16.45
C ASP A 1025 4.46 -15.44 -16.47
N ASP A 1026 4.85 -14.68 -17.51
CA ASP A 1026 4.49 -13.27 -17.69
C ASP A 1026 3.01 -13.03 -18.05
N LYS A 1027 2.23 -14.09 -18.29
CA LYS A 1027 0.77 -14.05 -18.46
C LYS A 1027 0.01 -14.32 -17.15
N GLY A 1028 0.69 -14.82 -16.11
CA GLY A 1028 0.10 -15.12 -14.81
C GLY A 1028 0.39 -16.53 -14.32
N LEU A 1029 -0.59 -17.13 -13.64
CA LEU A 1029 -0.52 -18.48 -13.12
C LEU A 1029 -0.50 -19.52 -14.25
N VAL A 1030 0.12 -20.67 -14.02
CA VAL A 1030 0.04 -21.87 -14.88
C VAL A 1030 -0.14 -23.06 -13.94
N LEU A 1031 -1.28 -23.76 -14.01
CA LEU A 1031 -1.56 -24.89 -13.13
C LEU A 1031 -1.34 -26.23 -13.84
N PRO A 1032 -0.68 -27.22 -13.18
CA PRO A 1032 -0.72 -28.61 -13.61
C PRO A 1032 -2.17 -29.13 -13.59
N PRO A 1033 -2.68 -29.76 -14.67
CA PRO A 1033 -4.05 -30.25 -14.76
C PRO A 1033 -4.55 -31.09 -13.60
N ARG A 1034 -3.68 -31.85 -12.92
CA ARG A 1034 -4.09 -32.70 -11.79
C ARG A 1034 -4.56 -31.89 -10.58
N VAL A 1035 -3.94 -30.73 -10.30
CA VAL A 1035 -4.30 -29.84 -9.16
C VAL A 1035 -5.07 -28.58 -9.55
N ALA A 1036 -5.27 -28.31 -10.85
CA ALA A 1036 -6.02 -27.15 -11.31
C ALA A 1036 -7.51 -27.20 -10.84
N PRO A 1037 -8.03 -26.19 -10.12
CA PRO A 1037 -9.43 -26.20 -9.66
C PRO A 1037 -10.43 -26.23 -10.83
N ILE A 1038 -10.10 -25.52 -11.91
CA ILE A 1038 -10.73 -25.62 -13.22
C ILE A 1038 -9.66 -26.10 -14.19
N GLN A 1039 -9.87 -27.26 -14.81
CA GLN A 1039 -8.99 -27.84 -15.82
C GLN A 1039 -9.29 -27.28 -17.22
N VAL A 1040 -10.58 -27.08 -17.50
CA VAL A 1040 -11.08 -26.65 -18.82
C VAL A 1040 -12.04 -25.48 -18.66
N VAL A 1041 -11.85 -24.42 -19.45
CA VAL A 1041 -12.84 -23.35 -19.58
C VAL A 1041 -13.41 -23.30 -20.99
N ILE A 1042 -14.74 -23.40 -21.11
CA ILE A 1042 -15.46 -23.27 -22.37
C ILE A 1042 -15.93 -21.82 -22.51
N ILE A 1043 -15.61 -21.20 -23.66
CA ILE A 1043 -15.89 -19.79 -23.93
C ILE A 1043 -16.61 -19.64 -25.27
N PRO A 1044 -17.91 -19.34 -25.27
CA PRO A 1044 -18.64 -18.85 -26.43
C PRO A 1044 -17.96 -17.60 -27.02
N CYS A 1045 -17.65 -17.64 -28.31
CA CYS A 1045 -16.96 -16.57 -29.03
C CYS A 1045 -17.62 -16.30 -30.39
N GLY A 1046 -17.20 -15.26 -31.10
CA GLY A 1046 -17.74 -14.91 -32.42
C GLY A 1046 -19.18 -14.38 -32.44
N ILE A 1047 -19.85 -14.27 -31.30
CA ILE A 1047 -21.19 -13.65 -31.17
C ILE A 1047 -21.05 -12.14 -31.42
N SER A 1048 -21.78 -11.65 -32.42
CA SER A 1048 -21.81 -10.25 -32.87
C SER A 1048 -23.23 -9.69 -32.84
N ALA A 1049 -23.40 -8.37 -32.97
CA ALA A 1049 -24.70 -7.73 -33.20
C ALA A 1049 -25.36 -8.10 -34.55
N THR A 1050 -24.69 -8.91 -35.39
CA THR A 1050 -25.21 -9.50 -36.63
C THR A 1050 -25.49 -11.00 -36.52
N THR A 1051 -25.30 -11.59 -35.33
CA THR A 1051 -25.65 -12.99 -35.03
C THR A 1051 -27.13 -13.05 -34.65
N THR A 1052 -27.90 -13.97 -35.22
CA THR A 1052 -29.30 -14.16 -34.82
C THR A 1052 -29.42 -14.81 -33.44
N GLU A 1053 -30.44 -14.45 -32.66
CA GLU A 1053 -30.66 -15.02 -31.32
C GLU A 1053 -30.83 -16.54 -31.36
N GLU A 1054 -31.41 -17.11 -32.43
CA GLU A 1054 -31.42 -18.57 -32.64
C GLU A 1054 -30.01 -19.19 -32.71
N MET A 1055 -29.07 -18.51 -33.37
CA MET A 1055 -27.68 -18.98 -33.47
C MET A 1055 -26.94 -18.79 -32.15
N LYS A 1056 -27.23 -17.71 -31.42
CA LYS A 1056 -26.74 -17.45 -30.06
C LYS A 1056 -27.18 -18.56 -29.09
N LEU A 1057 -28.46 -18.93 -29.12
CA LEU A 1057 -29.02 -20.06 -28.35
C LEU A 1057 -28.32 -21.37 -28.70
N LYS A 1058 -28.21 -21.72 -29.98
CA LYS A 1058 -27.51 -22.93 -30.46
C LYS A 1058 -26.05 -22.99 -29.97
N ILE A 1059 -25.33 -21.86 -29.94
CA ILE A 1059 -23.96 -21.76 -29.39
C ILE A 1059 -23.94 -22.09 -27.89
N TYR A 1060 -24.89 -21.58 -27.10
CA TYR A 1060 -24.95 -21.84 -25.66
C TYR A 1060 -25.38 -23.28 -25.33
N GLU A 1061 -26.42 -23.81 -25.98
CA GLU A 1061 -26.86 -25.20 -25.83
C GLU A 1061 -25.72 -26.17 -26.18
N PHE A 1062 -25.04 -25.93 -27.29
CA PHE A 1062 -23.89 -26.73 -27.69
C PHE A 1062 -22.74 -26.64 -26.67
N SER A 1063 -22.38 -25.44 -26.23
CA SER A 1063 -21.35 -25.22 -25.19
C SER A 1063 -21.69 -25.92 -23.87
N GLN A 1064 -22.96 -25.94 -23.49
CA GLN A 1064 -23.46 -26.66 -22.31
C GLN A 1064 -23.40 -28.18 -22.51
N SER A 1065 -23.70 -28.69 -23.71
CA SER A 1065 -23.58 -30.12 -24.03
C SER A 1065 -22.12 -30.62 -23.95
N LEU A 1066 -21.16 -29.80 -24.40
CA LEU A 1066 -19.72 -30.07 -24.27
C LEU A 1066 -19.29 -30.08 -22.80
N ALA A 1067 -19.76 -29.12 -21.99
CA ALA A 1067 -19.50 -29.09 -20.55
C ALA A 1067 -20.06 -30.36 -19.85
N LEU A 1068 -21.25 -30.82 -20.24
CA LEU A 1068 -21.83 -32.05 -19.70
C LEU A 1068 -21.08 -33.32 -20.16
N ASN A 1069 -20.54 -33.36 -21.39
CA ASN A 1069 -19.69 -34.46 -21.85
C ASN A 1069 -18.40 -34.57 -21.02
N LEU A 1070 -17.78 -33.44 -20.70
CA LEU A 1070 -16.56 -33.38 -19.89
C LEU A 1070 -16.82 -33.71 -18.41
N LYS A 1071 -17.92 -33.22 -17.81
CA LYS A 1071 -18.32 -33.62 -16.44
C LYS A 1071 -18.59 -35.11 -16.29
N LYS A 1072 -19.14 -35.77 -17.32
CA LYS A 1072 -19.30 -37.24 -17.37
C LYS A 1072 -17.97 -38.02 -17.44
N ARG A 1073 -16.84 -37.33 -17.62
CA ARG A 1073 -15.47 -37.89 -17.69
C ARG A 1073 -14.58 -37.41 -16.53
N ASP A 1074 -15.19 -36.91 -15.45
CA ASP A 1074 -14.53 -36.31 -14.28
C ASP A 1074 -13.60 -35.12 -14.58
N VAL A 1075 -13.81 -34.44 -15.72
CA VAL A 1075 -13.04 -33.23 -16.08
C VAL A 1075 -13.68 -32.00 -15.45
N ARG A 1076 -12.90 -31.26 -14.65
CA ARG A 1076 -13.32 -30.04 -13.94
C ARG A 1076 -13.47 -28.88 -14.91
N VAL A 1077 -14.69 -28.69 -15.43
CA VAL A 1077 -15.00 -27.72 -16.48
C VAL A 1077 -15.89 -26.57 -16.01
N PHE A 1078 -15.53 -25.35 -16.42
CA PHE A 1078 -16.32 -24.12 -16.26
C PHE A 1078 -16.82 -23.60 -17.61
N LEU A 1079 -18.01 -23.00 -17.66
CA LEU A 1079 -18.60 -22.39 -18.85
C LEU A 1079 -18.75 -20.88 -18.62
N ASP A 1080 -17.95 -20.06 -19.34
CA ASP A 1080 -18.00 -18.61 -19.20
C ASP A 1080 -18.94 -17.98 -20.24
N ASN A 1081 -20.24 -18.06 -19.97
CA ASN A 1081 -21.30 -17.48 -20.80
C ASN A 1081 -21.54 -15.97 -20.56
N ARG A 1082 -20.79 -15.30 -19.67
CA ARG A 1082 -20.99 -13.88 -19.30
C ARG A 1082 -21.05 -12.97 -20.54
N GLU A 1083 -22.15 -12.26 -20.75
CA GLU A 1083 -22.32 -11.39 -21.93
C GLU A 1083 -21.68 -9.99 -21.76
N ASN A 1084 -21.49 -9.53 -20.52
CA ASN A 1084 -20.95 -8.21 -20.20
C ASN A 1084 -19.42 -8.06 -20.39
N VAL A 1085 -18.72 -9.11 -20.83
CA VAL A 1085 -17.26 -9.12 -21.04
C VAL A 1085 -16.88 -9.81 -22.35
N THR A 1086 -15.97 -9.19 -23.11
CA THR A 1086 -15.56 -9.68 -24.43
C THR A 1086 -14.77 -11.00 -24.34
N PRO A 1087 -14.77 -11.86 -25.38
CA PRO A 1087 -13.98 -13.09 -25.37
C PRO A 1087 -12.50 -12.85 -25.05
N GLY A 1088 -11.87 -11.83 -25.63
CA GLY A 1088 -10.47 -11.47 -25.33
C GLY A 1088 -10.23 -11.06 -23.86
N TRP A 1089 -11.21 -10.45 -23.19
CA TRP A 1089 -11.14 -10.21 -21.74
C TRP A 1089 -11.20 -11.52 -20.96
N LYS A 1090 -12.12 -12.43 -21.33
CA LYS A 1090 -12.24 -13.76 -20.70
C LYS A 1090 -10.96 -14.58 -20.89
N TYR A 1091 -10.36 -14.53 -22.08
CA TYR A 1091 -9.11 -15.22 -22.38
C TYR A 1091 -8.01 -14.79 -21.39
N ASN A 1092 -7.81 -13.47 -21.22
CA ASN A 1092 -6.85 -12.94 -20.26
C ASN A 1092 -7.20 -13.28 -18.80
N HIS A 1093 -8.49 -13.28 -18.42
CA HIS A 1093 -8.92 -13.63 -17.05
C HIS A 1093 -8.59 -15.08 -16.69
N TRP A 1094 -8.84 -16.03 -17.60
CA TRP A 1094 -8.58 -17.45 -17.35
C TRP A 1094 -7.12 -17.85 -17.61
N GLU A 1095 -6.39 -17.14 -18.48
CA GLU A 1095 -4.92 -17.28 -18.59
C GLU A 1095 -4.23 -16.75 -17.32
N MET A 1096 -4.68 -15.63 -16.74
CA MET A 1096 -4.19 -15.11 -15.46
C MET A 1096 -4.42 -16.10 -14.30
N LYS A 1097 -5.59 -16.74 -14.27
CA LYS A 1097 -5.93 -17.82 -13.31
C LYS A 1097 -5.30 -19.18 -13.65
N GLY A 1098 -4.54 -19.29 -14.74
CA GLY A 1098 -3.79 -20.50 -15.06
C GLY A 1098 -4.62 -21.74 -15.36
N VAL A 1099 -5.86 -21.57 -15.86
CA VAL A 1099 -6.68 -22.71 -16.34
C VAL A 1099 -5.92 -23.42 -17.46
N PRO A 1100 -5.60 -24.73 -17.34
CA PRO A 1100 -4.71 -25.43 -18.26
C PRO A 1100 -5.13 -25.41 -19.73
N LEU A 1101 -6.44 -25.47 -19.99
CA LEU A 1101 -6.98 -25.61 -21.34
C LEU A 1101 -8.23 -24.74 -21.53
N ARG A 1102 -8.25 -23.94 -22.60
CA ARG A 1102 -9.44 -23.21 -23.05
C ARG A 1102 -10.05 -23.89 -24.27
N VAL A 1103 -11.37 -23.93 -24.35
CA VAL A 1103 -12.14 -24.30 -25.53
C VAL A 1103 -12.86 -23.06 -26.03
N GLU A 1104 -12.59 -22.68 -27.28
CA GLU A 1104 -13.20 -21.54 -27.97
C GLU A 1104 -14.30 -22.10 -28.89
N VAL A 1105 -15.54 -21.62 -28.73
CA VAL A 1105 -16.73 -22.15 -29.44
C VAL A 1105 -17.45 -21.02 -30.17
N GLY A 1106 -17.33 -20.97 -31.50
CA GLY A 1106 -17.96 -19.95 -32.33
C GLY A 1106 -18.90 -20.48 -33.42
N PRO A 1107 -19.50 -19.58 -34.22
CA PRO A 1107 -20.42 -19.96 -35.30
C PRO A 1107 -19.80 -20.85 -36.37
N LYS A 1108 -18.47 -20.73 -36.60
CA LYS A 1108 -17.74 -21.54 -37.58
C LYS A 1108 -17.51 -22.96 -37.08
N ASP A 1109 -17.12 -23.10 -35.81
CA ASP A 1109 -16.86 -24.39 -35.14
C ASP A 1109 -18.09 -25.32 -35.22
N LEU A 1110 -19.30 -24.75 -35.04
CA LEU A 1110 -20.58 -25.43 -35.26
C LEU A 1110 -20.79 -25.89 -36.71
N SER A 1111 -20.41 -25.07 -37.70
CA SER A 1111 -20.60 -25.40 -39.13
C SER A 1111 -19.63 -26.48 -39.63
N THR A 1112 -18.46 -26.64 -38.99
CA THR A 1112 -17.43 -27.63 -39.37
C THR A 1112 -17.40 -28.86 -38.45
N SER A 1113 -18.28 -28.93 -37.44
CA SER A 1113 -18.30 -30.00 -36.42
C SER A 1113 -16.97 -30.20 -35.68
N THR A 1114 -16.23 -29.13 -35.47
CA THR A 1114 -14.91 -29.10 -34.82
C THR A 1114 -14.83 -27.93 -33.85
N VAL A 1115 -14.22 -28.09 -32.68
CA VAL A 1115 -13.99 -26.98 -31.74
C VAL A 1115 -12.50 -26.67 -31.60
N THR A 1116 -12.18 -25.39 -31.38
CA THR A 1116 -10.80 -24.93 -31.20
C THR A 1116 -10.39 -25.00 -29.72
N ILE A 1117 -9.29 -25.68 -29.42
CA ILE A 1117 -8.71 -25.74 -28.08
C ILE A 1117 -7.40 -24.96 -28.02
N ALA A 1118 -7.09 -24.36 -26.86
CA ALA A 1118 -5.92 -23.52 -26.64
C ALA A 1118 -5.24 -23.87 -25.30
N ARG A 1119 -3.97 -24.28 -25.37
CA ARG A 1119 -3.15 -24.70 -24.22
C ARG A 1119 -2.58 -23.50 -23.45
N ARG A 1120 -2.57 -23.58 -22.12
CA ARG A 1120 -2.02 -22.53 -21.25
C ARG A 1120 -0.50 -22.57 -21.11
N ASP A 1121 0.11 -23.75 -21.15
CA ASP A 1121 1.54 -23.97 -20.94
C ASP A 1121 2.42 -23.56 -22.14
N THR A 1122 1.89 -23.71 -23.35
CA THR A 1122 2.57 -23.37 -24.62
C THR A 1122 1.93 -22.20 -25.38
N GLY A 1123 0.63 -21.91 -25.16
CA GLY A 1123 -0.15 -21.01 -26.01
C GLY A 1123 -0.58 -21.62 -27.35
N GLU A 1124 -0.26 -22.90 -27.60
CA GLU A 1124 -0.62 -23.65 -28.81
C GLU A 1124 -2.14 -23.74 -29.00
N LYS A 1125 -2.59 -23.68 -30.25
CA LYS A 1125 -3.99 -23.88 -30.64
C LYS A 1125 -4.13 -25.03 -31.62
N THR A 1126 -5.11 -25.90 -31.38
CA THR A 1126 -5.47 -27.03 -32.26
C THR A 1126 -6.99 -27.12 -32.41
N SER A 1127 -7.47 -27.77 -33.47
CA SER A 1127 -8.89 -27.97 -33.73
C SER A 1127 -9.23 -29.46 -33.62
N VAL A 1128 -10.31 -29.79 -32.92
CA VAL A 1128 -10.67 -31.15 -32.51
C VAL A 1128 -12.09 -31.48 -32.96
N SER A 1129 -12.30 -32.64 -33.59
CA SER A 1129 -13.64 -33.13 -33.96
C SER A 1129 -14.49 -33.43 -32.72
N ILE A 1130 -15.78 -33.06 -32.77
CA ILE A 1130 -16.73 -33.25 -31.68
C ILE A 1130 -16.84 -34.72 -31.24
N GLU A 1131 -16.74 -35.67 -32.19
CA GLU A 1131 -16.86 -37.11 -31.94
C GLU A 1131 -15.81 -37.63 -30.94
N ILE A 1132 -14.58 -37.15 -31.08
CA ILE A 1132 -13.43 -37.55 -30.24
C ILE A 1132 -13.12 -36.54 -29.12
N PHE A 1133 -13.81 -35.40 -29.09
CA PHE A 1133 -13.52 -34.24 -28.22
C PHE A 1133 -13.24 -34.66 -26.77
N GLY A 1134 -14.17 -35.36 -26.13
CA GLY A 1134 -14.01 -35.74 -24.72
C GLY A 1134 -12.87 -36.73 -24.45
N LYS A 1135 -12.34 -37.44 -25.45
CA LYS A 1135 -11.13 -38.28 -25.32
C LYS A 1135 -9.88 -37.42 -25.53
N SER A 1136 -9.87 -36.63 -26.60
CA SER A 1136 -8.77 -35.73 -26.93
C SER A 1136 -8.50 -34.71 -25.81
N ILE A 1137 -9.52 -34.18 -25.12
CA ILE A 1137 -9.35 -33.30 -23.96
C ILE A 1137 -8.59 -34.01 -22.82
N SER A 1138 -8.96 -35.25 -22.47
CA SER A 1138 -8.26 -36.03 -21.42
C SER A 1138 -6.80 -36.32 -21.82
N GLU A 1139 -6.57 -36.68 -23.08
CA GLU A 1139 -5.22 -36.90 -23.63
C GLU A 1139 -4.39 -35.61 -23.62
N THR A 1140 -4.97 -34.47 -23.98
CA THR A 1140 -4.30 -33.16 -23.94
C THR A 1140 -3.96 -32.72 -22.51
N LEU A 1141 -4.83 -32.97 -21.53
CA LEU A 1141 -4.55 -32.64 -20.13
C LEU A 1141 -3.37 -33.47 -19.57
N GLU A 1142 -3.29 -34.76 -19.90
CA GLU A 1142 -2.13 -35.58 -19.52
C GLU A 1142 -0.85 -35.16 -20.27
N GLN A 1143 -0.95 -34.80 -21.56
CA GLN A 1143 0.17 -34.22 -22.31
C GLN A 1143 0.68 -32.89 -21.73
N ILE A 1144 -0.21 -32.03 -21.22
CA ILE A 1144 0.19 -30.80 -20.51
C ILE A 1144 0.94 -31.15 -19.22
N GLN A 1145 0.46 -32.12 -18.42
CA GLN A 1145 1.15 -32.54 -17.19
C GLN A 1145 2.57 -33.05 -17.49
N ILE A 1146 2.73 -33.89 -18.52
CA ILE A 1146 4.03 -34.41 -18.98
C ILE A 1146 4.93 -33.29 -19.53
N SER A 1147 4.37 -32.38 -20.33
CA SER A 1147 5.06 -31.21 -20.92
C SER A 1147 5.62 -30.28 -19.84
N MET A 1148 4.81 -29.95 -18.83
CA MET A 1148 5.22 -29.11 -17.70
C MET A 1148 6.33 -29.77 -16.86
N TYR A 1149 6.21 -31.07 -16.58
CA TYR A 1149 7.24 -31.81 -15.84
C TYR A 1149 8.55 -31.89 -16.62
N GLY A 1150 8.51 -32.23 -17.92
CA GLY A 1150 9.68 -32.31 -18.77
C GLY A 1150 10.43 -30.97 -18.89
N LYS A 1151 9.70 -29.86 -19.04
CA LYS A 1151 10.25 -28.50 -19.04
C LYS A 1151 10.96 -28.17 -17.72
N ALA A 1152 10.30 -28.43 -16.59
CA ALA A 1152 10.87 -28.16 -15.27
C ALA A 1152 12.09 -29.07 -14.96
N LEU A 1153 12.06 -30.33 -15.38
CA LEU A 1153 13.19 -31.27 -15.26
C LEU A 1153 14.39 -30.83 -16.09
N GLN A 1154 14.16 -30.32 -17.31
CA GLN A 1154 15.22 -29.75 -18.14
C GLN A 1154 15.82 -28.48 -17.51
N ASP A 1155 15.00 -27.62 -16.92
CA ASP A 1155 15.44 -26.39 -16.23
C ASP A 1155 16.29 -26.69 -14.98
N LEU A 1156 15.84 -27.64 -14.13
CA LEU A 1156 16.66 -28.17 -13.03
C LEU A 1156 18.00 -28.74 -13.54
N SER A 1157 17.96 -29.53 -14.61
CA SER A 1157 19.15 -30.19 -15.17
C SER A 1157 20.17 -29.20 -15.72
N ASN A 1158 19.73 -28.18 -16.46
CA ASN A 1158 20.60 -27.11 -17.00
C ASN A 1158 21.28 -26.29 -15.90
N ASN A 1159 20.61 -26.13 -14.76
CA ASN A 1159 21.06 -25.37 -13.59
C ASN A 1159 21.69 -26.21 -12.48
N THR A 1160 21.91 -27.51 -12.73
CA THR A 1160 22.64 -28.41 -11.82
C THR A 1160 24.01 -28.73 -12.40
N VAL A 1161 25.06 -28.66 -11.59
CA VAL A 1161 26.46 -28.94 -12.00
C VAL A 1161 27.19 -29.77 -10.96
N ILE A 1162 28.20 -30.55 -11.39
CA ILE A 1162 29.18 -31.17 -10.50
C ILE A 1162 30.41 -30.26 -10.46
N CYS A 1163 30.96 -29.98 -9.28
CA CYS A 1163 32.09 -29.08 -9.10
C CYS A 1163 33.02 -29.59 -7.99
N GLU A 1164 34.31 -29.70 -8.30
CA GLU A 1164 35.33 -30.28 -7.41
C GLU A 1164 36.35 -29.24 -6.92
N ASP A 1165 36.41 -28.08 -7.57
CA ASP A 1165 37.24 -26.93 -7.18
C ASP A 1165 36.44 -25.75 -6.61
N TRP A 1166 37.04 -25.04 -5.65
CA TRP A 1166 36.37 -23.95 -4.93
C TRP A 1166 36.08 -22.72 -5.80
N ASP A 1167 36.95 -22.41 -6.75
CA ASP A 1167 36.85 -21.15 -7.49
C ASP A 1167 35.73 -21.26 -8.57
N SER A 1168 35.56 -22.44 -9.19
CA SER A 1168 34.38 -22.75 -10.02
C SER A 1168 33.10 -22.95 -9.21
N PHE A 1169 33.18 -23.39 -7.95
CA PHE A 1169 32.02 -23.46 -7.05
C PHE A 1169 31.39 -22.07 -6.87
N ILE A 1170 32.21 -21.06 -6.59
CA ILE A 1170 31.76 -19.66 -6.47
C ILE A 1170 31.21 -19.12 -7.81
N ASN A 1171 31.85 -19.45 -8.95
CA ASN A 1171 31.38 -19.00 -10.27
C ASN A 1171 30.01 -19.60 -10.62
N ASN A 1172 29.79 -20.90 -10.38
CA ASN A 1172 28.51 -21.55 -10.62
C ASN A 1172 27.41 -21.05 -9.67
N LEU A 1173 27.74 -20.80 -8.40
CA LEU A 1173 26.80 -20.26 -7.41
C LEU A 1173 26.33 -18.85 -7.79
N ASN A 1174 27.25 -18.01 -8.29
CA ASN A 1174 26.92 -16.69 -8.85
C ASN A 1174 26.13 -16.79 -10.16
N SER A 1175 26.35 -17.84 -10.95
CA SER A 1175 25.53 -18.18 -12.13
C SER A 1175 24.18 -18.85 -11.78
N LYS A 1176 23.61 -18.54 -10.60
CA LYS A 1176 22.33 -19.04 -10.07
C LYS A 1176 22.19 -20.58 -9.90
N LYS A 1177 23.26 -21.37 -10.08
CA LYS A 1177 23.19 -22.85 -10.10
C LYS A 1177 23.14 -23.51 -8.73
N VAL A 1178 22.65 -24.74 -8.69
CA VAL A 1178 22.87 -25.70 -7.60
C VAL A 1178 24.00 -26.66 -7.96
N ILE A 1179 24.77 -27.09 -6.95
CA ILE A 1179 26.12 -27.63 -7.16
C ILE A 1179 26.32 -28.91 -6.35
N TYR A 1180 26.60 -30.03 -7.00
CA TYR A 1180 27.11 -31.22 -6.35
C TYR A 1180 28.62 -31.10 -6.13
N SER A 1181 29.08 -31.17 -4.88
CA SER A 1181 30.50 -31.05 -4.53
C SER A 1181 30.96 -32.03 -3.44
N PRO A 1182 32.24 -32.47 -3.46
CA PRO A 1182 32.78 -33.38 -2.44
C PRO A 1182 32.74 -32.75 -1.04
N PHE A 1183 32.16 -33.45 -0.07
CA PHE A 1183 31.92 -32.95 1.28
C PHE A 1183 32.30 -33.98 2.36
N CYS A 1184 32.94 -33.52 3.45
CA CYS A 1184 33.44 -34.38 4.53
C CYS A 1184 32.43 -34.63 5.67
N GLY A 1185 31.25 -33.99 5.63
CA GLY A 1185 30.17 -34.18 6.62
C GLY A 1185 30.32 -33.39 7.93
N ASP A 1186 31.34 -32.54 8.06
CA ASP A 1186 31.64 -31.78 9.27
C ASP A 1186 30.85 -30.45 9.33
N LYS A 1187 30.17 -30.18 10.45
CA LYS A 1187 29.41 -28.94 10.69
C LYS A 1187 30.29 -27.68 10.56
N LEU A 1188 31.53 -27.74 11.07
CA LEU A 1188 32.50 -26.64 10.98
C LEU A 1188 33.01 -26.42 9.55
N CYS A 1189 32.87 -27.42 8.68
CA CYS A 1189 33.18 -27.31 7.27
C CYS A 1189 32.06 -26.61 6.52
N GLU A 1190 30.80 -26.99 6.75
CA GLU A 1190 29.63 -26.35 6.15
C GLU A 1190 29.48 -24.88 6.60
N GLU A 1191 29.68 -24.59 7.88
CA GLU A 1191 29.69 -23.21 8.38
C GLU A 1191 30.70 -22.32 7.63
N GLU A 1192 31.90 -22.85 7.35
CA GLU A 1192 32.92 -22.09 6.65
C GLU A 1192 32.63 -21.97 5.16
N VAL A 1193 32.07 -23.00 4.51
CA VAL A 1193 31.56 -22.90 3.12
C VAL A 1193 30.52 -21.79 3.03
N ARG A 1194 29.59 -21.69 3.99
CA ARG A 1194 28.58 -20.62 4.05
C ARG A 1194 29.22 -19.24 4.24
N LYS A 1195 30.19 -19.10 5.15
CA LYS A 1195 30.91 -17.82 5.38
C LYS A 1195 31.69 -17.39 4.14
N THR A 1196 32.48 -18.28 3.55
CA THR A 1196 33.41 -17.99 2.44
C THR A 1196 32.73 -17.89 1.07
N SER A 1197 31.50 -18.40 0.90
CA SER A 1197 30.70 -18.21 -0.33
C SER A 1197 29.69 -17.05 -0.25
N THR A 1198 29.55 -16.40 0.91
CA THR A 1198 28.78 -15.17 1.05
C THR A 1198 29.49 -14.05 0.28
N SER A 1199 28.85 -13.52 -0.76
CA SER A 1199 29.44 -12.55 -1.68
C SER A 1199 28.59 -11.28 -1.78
N THR A 1200 29.24 -10.12 -1.64
CA THR A 1200 28.67 -8.80 -1.89
C THR A 1200 28.83 -8.44 -3.36
N HIS A 1201 27.70 -8.31 -4.07
CA HIS A 1201 27.68 -7.85 -5.47
C HIS A 1201 26.97 -6.50 -5.55
N GLU A 1202 27.34 -5.67 -6.52
CA GLU A 1202 26.65 -4.40 -6.78
C GLU A 1202 25.63 -4.58 -7.91
N GLU A 1203 24.35 -4.72 -7.58
CA GLU A 1203 23.26 -4.82 -8.56
C GLU A 1203 22.79 -3.44 -8.98
N VAL A 1204 22.64 -3.20 -10.29
CA VAL A 1204 22.08 -1.96 -10.83
C VAL A 1204 20.56 -2.03 -10.77
N ASN A 1205 19.95 -1.24 -9.88
CA ASN A 1205 18.50 -1.20 -9.74
C ASN A 1205 17.80 -0.51 -10.93
N GLU A 1206 16.47 -0.53 -10.97
CA GLU A 1206 15.64 0.10 -12.02
C GLU A 1206 15.89 1.62 -12.23
N LYS A 1207 16.61 2.28 -11.31
CA LYS A 1207 16.96 3.71 -11.38
C LYS A 1207 18.37 3.95 -11.91
N GLY A 1208 19.09 2.89 -12.29
CA GLY A 1208 20.47 2.97 -12.80
C GLY A 1208 21.53 3.05 -11.68
N GLU A 1209 21.21 2.62 -10.47
CA GLU A 1209 22.05 2.80 -9.28
C GLU A 1209 22.62 1.47 -8.81
N THR A 1210 23.95 1.34 -8.67
CA THR A 1210 24.55 0.16 -8.01
C THR A 1210 24.20 0.12 -6.52
N VAL A 1211 23.63 -0.99 -6.09
CA VAL A 1211 23.27 -1.30 -4.70
C VAL A 1211 24.06 -2.54 -4.27
N THR A 1212 24.84 -2.44 -3.19
CA THR A 1212 25.60 -3.57 -2.65
C THR A 1212 24.66 -4.57 -1.97
N VAL A 1213 24.30 -5.63 -2.69
CA VAL A 1213 23.48 -6.74 -2.20
C VAL A 1213 24.40 -7.80 -1.59
N VAL A 1214 24.22 -8.08 -0.29
CA VAL A 1214 24.85 -9.22 0.37
C VAL A 1214 24.09 -10.48 -0.04
N SER A 1215 24.62 -11.22 -1.02
CA SER A 1215 24.05 -12.50 -1.39
C SER A 1215 24.33 -13.53 -0.29
N MET A 1216 23.31 -14.29 0.13
CA MET A 1216 23.53 -15.37 1.10
C MET A 1216 24.51 -16.39 0.53
N GLY A 1217 25.46 -16.83 1.35
CA GLY A 1217 26.34 -17.95 1.02
C GLY A 1217 25.58 -19.26 0.84
N ALA A 1218 26.24 -20.22 0.20
CA ALA A 1218 25.71 -21.56 0.01
C ALA A 1218 25.59 -22.32 1.34
N LYS A 1219 24.55 -23.15 1.45
CA LYS A 1219 24.41 -24.20 2.46
C LYS A 1219 24.23 -25.55 1.78
N THR A 1220 24.31 -26.66 2.51
CA THR A 1220 23.84 -27.93 1.98
C THR A 1220 22.31 -27.90 1.84
N LEU A 1221 21.82 -28.32 0.69
CA LEU A 1221 20.40 -28.57 0.44
C LEU A 1221 20.09 -30.01 0.87
N CYS A 1222 20.87 -30.97 0.37
CA CYS A 1222 20.87 -32.36 0.82
C CYS A 1222 22.14 -33.11 0.38
N ILE A 1223 22.49 -34.19 1.07
CA ILE A 1223 23.30 -35.28 0.52
C ILE A 1223 22.35 -36.16 -0.30
N PRO A 1224 22.43 -36.18 -1.65
CA PRO A 1224 21.47 -36.88 -2.50
C PRO A 1224 21.56 -38.41 -2.29
N SER A 1225 20.41 -39.07 -2.29
CA SER A 1225 20.33 -40.55 -2.16
C SER A 1225 21.03 -41.27 -3.31
N PHE A 1226 21.04 -40.66 -4.50
CA PHE A 1226 21.83 -41.11 -5.64
C PHE A 1226 23.05 -40.19 -5.81
N GLN A 1227 24.24 -40.74 -5.59
CA GLN A 1227 25.49 -40.00 -5.69
C GLN A 1227 25.86 -39.78 -7.18
N PRO A 1228 26.11 -38.54 -7.63
CA PRO A 1228 26.28 -38.21 -9.05
C PRO A 1228 27.61 -38.71 -9.64
N LYS A 1229 28.61 -38.97 -8.79
CA LYS A 1229 29.93 -39.48 -9.16
C LYS A 1229 30.47 -40.33 -8.00
N LYS A 1230 31.30 -41.34 -8.30
CA LYS A 1230 32.05 -42.10 -7.28
C LYS A 1230 33.28 -41.30 -6.86
N LEU A 1231 33.39 -41.00 -5.56
CA LEU A 1231 34.58 -40.41 -4.96
C LEU A 1231 35.81 -41.28 -5.19
N GLN A 1232 36.95 -40.63 -5.42
CA GLN A 1232 38.27 -41.28 -5.50
C GLN A 1232 38.90 -41.39 -4.10
N PRO A 1233 39.77 -42.40 -3.86
CA PRO A 1233 40.51 -42.49 -2.61
C PRO A 1233 41.36 -41.24 -2.34
N GLY A 1234 41.14 -40.57 -1.21
CA GLY A 1234 41.84 -39.33 -0.84
C GLY A 1234 41.31 -38.04 -1.50
N GLU A 1235 40.17 -38.10 -2.21
CA GLU A 1235 39.50 -36.91 -2.77
C GLU A 1235 39.12 -35.93 -1.64
N LYS A 1236 39.54 -34.67 -1.77
CA LYS A 1236 39.42 -33.67 -0.71
C LYS A 1236 38.08 -32.95 -0.72
N CYS A 1237 37.65 -32.50 0.45
CA CYS A 1237 36.45 -31.68 0.59
C CYS A 1237 36.59 -30.34 -0.16
N ILE A 1238 35.49 -29.88 -0.79
CA ILE A 1238 35.38 -28.63 -1.57
C ILE A 1238 35.87 -27.37 -0.83
N ARG A 1239 35.79 -27.34 0.51
CA ARG A 1239 36.28 -26.24 1.33
C ARG A 1239 37.81 -26.10 1.21
N LYS A 1240 38.25 -24.95 0.68
CA LYS A 1240 39.65 -24.51 0.63
C LYS A 1240 40.33 -24.71 2.01
N ASN A 1241 41.47 -25.39 2.03
CA ASN A 1241 42.24 -25.75 3.23
C ASN A 1241 41.60 -26.75 4.21
N CYS A 1242 40.52 -27.46 3.85
CA CYS A 1242 40.05 -28.60 4.64
C CYS A 1242 41.06 -29.76 4.56
N LYS A 1243 41.44 -30.34 5.71
CA LYS A 1243 42.36 -31.49 5.77
C LYS A 1243 41.65 -32.83 5.55
N ASN A 1244 40.36 -32.89 5.87
CA ASN A 1244 39.52 -34.08 5.84
C ASN A 1244 39.20 -34.50 4.40
N ASP A 1245 39.18 -35.81 4.15
CA ASP A 1245 38.71 -36.39 2.90
C ASP A 1245 37.18 -36.24 2.78
N ALA A 1246 36.69 -36.21 1.54
CA ALA A 1246 35.26 -36.24 1.25
C ALA A 1246 34.66 -37.61 1.55
N LYS A 1247 33.43 -37.64 2.08
CA LYS A 1247 32.66 -38.86 2.39
C LYS A 1247 31.51 -39.08 1.42
N CYS A 1248 30.97 -38.00 0.86
CA CYS A 1248 29.91 -37.99 -0.15
C CYS A 1248 30.06 -36.75 -1.03
N TYR A 1249 29.42 -36.74 -2.19
CA TYR A 1249 28.97 -35.49 -2.82
C TYR A 1249 27.73 -34.98 -2.07
N ALA A 1250 27.69 -33.70 -1.75
CA ALA A 1250 26.50 -33.01 -1.25
C ALA A 1250 26.03 -31.96 -2.26
N LEU A 1251 24.72 -31.74 -2.34
CA LEU A 1251 24.11 -30.67 -3.13
C LEU A 1251 24.15 -29.38 -2.31
N PHE A 1252 24.80 -28.35 -2.85
CA PHE A 1252 24.89 -27.01 -2.29
C PHE A 1252 24.10 -26.02 -3.14
N GLY A 1253 23.65 -24.93 -2.51
CA GLY A 1253 23.05 -23.80 -3.21
C GLY A 1253 22.68 -22.65 -2.27
N ARG A 1254 22.23 -21.54 -2.86
CA ARG A 1254 21.49 -20.50 -2.11
C ARG A 1254 20.08 -21.04 -1.80
N SER A 1255 19.50 -20.61 -0.68
CA SER A 1255 18.17 -21.04 -0.20
C SER A 1255 17.19 -19.86 -0.15
N PHE A 1256 15.89 -20.17 -0.07
CA PHE A 1256 14.91 -19.29 0.59
C PHE A 1256 15.08 -19.32 2.12
#